data_AF-A0A914ZU89-F1
#
_entry.id   AF-A0A914ZU89-F1
#
_cell.length_a   1.000
_cell.length_b   1.000
_cell.length_c   1.000
_cell.angle_alpha   90.00
_cell.angle_beta   90.00
_cell.angle_gamma   90.00
#
_symmetry.space_group_name_H-M   'P 1'
#
loop_
_entity.id
_entity.type
_entity.pdbx_description
1 polymer ?
#
loop_
_entity_poly.entity_id
_entity_poly.type
_entity_poly.pdbx_seq_one_letter_code
_entity_poly.pdbx_strand_id
1 'polypeptide(L)'
;MCSEHTIPESLYFPHLIVAYLPNGTAIDSEAPPCWTVISLPPRLVYTYSLQFVNVVNRNRDTSRSELIICDANTNLNRCNYERYRIPLIDGILPQTLSLRSAGRPIFIALEHTPVGLSRRVAGDVSVQFRVHASVLDKAFYGLNVTNSIIYNNTGNGIFVEDIRERTALSNVSVIENEGYAGILVHGGAADIWINASFIERNWGDGVNVSYVGGSITINGTSVSRNRLRGCAFHQNTSVPFMAHHQEIIFKGRPSNNVFYLRTVIADNAWGGILVGNFCTPISANIIPKVIVSWTELIGNQYHPSIEIHSCQNDGAAKTLVDITGNRIESGSGVGFRMEPAVNTIAVISSNQFLSNNNTALLIRNAAYPQLAHLSAQITISKNSFKFNTGQSIVSIGLNEDASNQMLLFNQQNEVRENTVINPFPYLNPRSSPYAALIVSSSNVEIRRNCFKNPRASFEIATELSQHAKWIDARENNWGHPFPGNFMHRIFDQFNRYSLASIEVNPFAAVCNERNPHITTVQQYYRSFRKDGEPYVLGGTIWENEDLDTGRYTIVDDLNVIPGARLTISPGTVFEFSNGVGMLVQGEMIRADFQRASEPITFTSRPFQLPKMSQIRLVDENDNEEVTAGRLEVFVGGQWGTVCNRSWSEQLARLACNQLGLIMDSEYFENWRIFPSAGNLPMVMDNIRCEEREYDLTQCRHDGVTHNLASSCASTEVVGIRCAEPRWAGVRYSLLANPPAITGQTSMDNWIIEKAGLFDFRISAFNAALQIDWNYHSFQELTIRDNFWNGIDVIYNDLTKKPAIRNSRFENNRRHGFKIRSPGMTIEDVIVSDNGNAGFRYNPRISTSLQRDIVTWLERREQPEMEANNVFTIPNRNFTTISVHESQLNQRKFLLARTTSDCPFALLDPCVYEVSLKASGFEYGLSSRIAIQIVNRVGQHSDEDVLIVDKNGNEEWSVRKNAIQFPIVSSSSNLELRYTRTYGNPEVVLLVLFLDAQEYLDRFVHVYRSVIQTNQYGLSSVHYSDFNFADGTILNRWSVEKLWFQKVNFTANTEAVIWVHSPRHVLSDGTPIAQIGYHIDNCSIVNNTGSLIETHRDIYSSANVFRWNLWSNTFNSNENTVISVHLPDTYDLLSPITHSFLISYF
;
A
#
# COMPACT_ATOMS: atom_id res chain seq x y z
N MET A 1 11.29 1.24 61.83
CA MET A 1 11.25 2.44 60.95
C MET A 1 10.03 3.32 61.17
N CYS A 2 8.84 2.81 61.50
CA CYS A 2 7.69 3.66 61.88
C CYS A 2 7.69 4.12 63.36
N SER A 3 8.86 4.14 64.01
CA SER A 3 9.07 4.57 65.40
C SER A 3 10.42 5.29 65.53
N GLU A 4 11.44 4.80 64.83
CA GLU A 4 12.71 5.48 64.57
C GLU A 4 12.81 5.87 63.09
N HIS A 5 12.85 7.18 62.83
CA HIS A 5 12.75 7.76 61.50
C HIS A 5 14.08 8.23 60.90
N THR A 6 15.19 7.96 61.56
CA THR A 6 16.54 8.30 61.08
C THR A 6 17.45 7.08 61.21
N ILE A 7 18.31 6.84 60.23
CA ILE A 7 19.28 5.75 60.29
C ILE A 7 20.45 6.19 61.20
N PRO A 8 20.82 5.39 62.23
CA PRO A 8 21.94 5.72 63.11
C PRO A 8 23.26 5.94 62.36
N GLU A 9 23.98 7.02 62.70
CA GLU A 9 25.29 7.35 62.09
C GLU A 9 26.39 6.30 62.35
N SER A 10 26.17 5.38 63.31
CA SER A 10 27.10 4.30 63.67
C SER A 10 27.09 3.12 62.70
N LEU A 11 26.16 3.07 61.75
CA LEU A 11 26.05 2.01 60.75
C LEU A 11 26.87 2.36 59.50
N TYR A 12 27.72 1.44 59.04
CA TYR A 12 28.51 1.62 57.81
C TYR A 12 27.67 1.38 56.55
N PHE A 13 27.94 2.13 55.47
CA PHE A 13 27.35 1.90 54.15
C PHE A 13 27.97 0.65 53.48
N PRO A 14 27.21 -0.09 52.64
CA PRO A 14 25.83 0.17 52.22
C PRO A 14 24.77 -0.27 53.24
N HIS A 15 23.66 0.46 53.31
CA HIS A 15 22.50 0.07 54.13
C HIS A 15 21.55 -0.84 53.35
N LEU A 16 21.13 -1.96 53.94
CA LEU A 16 20.03 -2.77 53.42
C LEU A 16 18.75 -2.37 54.14
N ILE A 17 17.80 -1.79 53.40
CA ILE A 17 16.54 -1.28 53.94
C ILE A 17 15.41 -2.19 53.46
N VAL A 18 14.55 -2.61 54.39
CA VAL A 18 13.33 -3.37 54.11
C VAL A 18 12.14 -2.57 54.59
N ALA A 19 11.33 -2.06 53.67
CA ALA A 19 10.03 -1.50 54.00
C ALA A 19 8.97 -2.59 53.88
N TYR A 20 8.23 -2.84 54.96
CA TYR A 20 7.27 -3.95 55.05
C TYR A 20 5.94 -3.47 55.63
N LEU A 21 4.85 -3.72 54.90
CA LEU A 21 3.47 -3.55 55.33
C LEU A 21 2.80 -4.92 55.35
N PRO A 22 2.55 -5.50 56.54
CA PRO A 22 1.88 -6.79 56.65
C PRO A 22 0.39 -6.68 56.32
N ASN A 23 -0.19 -7.79 55.89
CA ASN A 23 -1.64 -7.94 55.69
C ASN A 23 -2.42 -7.49 56.94
N GLY A 24 -3.48 -6.71 56.73
CA GLY A 24 -4.36 -6.20 57.77
C GLY A 24 -3.92 -4.89 58.42
N THR A 25 -2.78 -4.32 58.01
CA THR A 25 -2.32 -2.99 58.47
C THR A 25 -3.39 -1.93 58.17
N ALA A 26 -3.83 -1.21 59.20
CA ALA A 26 -4.81 -0.13 59.05
C ALA A 26 -4.13 1.15 58.55
N ILE A 27 -4.71 1.78 57.53
CA ILE A 27 -4.19 3.02 56.94
C ILE A 27 -5.08 4.18 57.36
N ASP A 28 -4.46 5.16 58.02
CA ASP A 28 -5.07 6.43 58.33
C ASP A 28 -4.74 7.43 57.22
N SER A 29 -5.77 7.98 56.58
CA SER A 29 -5.64 8.96 55.50
C SER A 29 -5.11 10.32 55.98
N GLU A 30 -5.18 10.61 57.28
CA GLU A 30 -4.69 11.86 57.86
C GLU A 30 -3.26 11.76 58.45
N ALA A 31 -2.73 10.54 58.58
CA ALA A 31 -1.38 10.29 59.10
C ALA A 31 -0.34 10.20 57.97
N PRO A 32 0.92 10.64 58.19
CA PRO A 32 1.97 10.50 57.19
C PRO A 32 2.32 9.01 56.94
N PRO A 33 2.67 8.63 55.69
CA PRO A 33 3.03 7.25 55.34
C PRO A 33 4.28 6.78 56.09
N CYS A 34 4.53 5.47 56.20
CA CYS A 34 5.72 4.99 56.91
C CYS A 34 7.00 5.49 56.24
N TRP A 35 7.84 6.25 56.94
CA TRP A 35 8.97 6.96 56.35
C TRP A 35 10.26 6.87 57.17
N THR A 36 11.38 7.07 56.50
CA THR A 36 12.72 7.19 57.10
C THR A 36 13.55 8.23 56.33
N VAL A 37 14.52 8.83 57.02
CA VAL A 37 15.46 9.79 56.44
C VAL A 37 16.88 9.25 56.50
N ILE A 38 17.56 9.35 55.36
CA ILE A 38 18.99 9.04 55.20
C ILE A 38 19.75 10.36 55.22
N SER A 39 20.47 10.61 56.31
CA SER A 39 21.23 11.84 56.53
C SER A 39 22.73 11.53 56.62
N LEU A 40 23.51 12.12 55.72
CA LEU A 40 24.97 12.10 55.73
C LEU A 40 25.52 13.50 56.07
N PRO A 41 26.77 13.63 56.55
CA PRO A 41 27.34 14.90 56.99
C PRO A 41 27.20 16.00 55.92
N PRO A 42 26.56 17.15 56.21
CA PRO A 42 26.03 18.10 55.21
C PRO A 42 27.09 18.90 54.44
N ARG A 43 28.38 18.69 54.72
CA ARG A 43 29.50 19.44 54.12
C ARG A 43 29.90 18.97 52.72
N LEU A 44 29.32 17.88 52.22
CA LEU A 44 29.66 17.28 50.94
C LEU A 44 28.41 17.03 50.09
N VAL A 45 28.58 17.05 48.77
CA VAL A 45 27.56 16.61 47.80
C VAL A 45 27.68 15.09 47.67
N TYR A 46 26.57 14.39 47.93
CA TYR A 46 26.51 12.93 47.82
C TYR A 46 25.63 12.52 46.65
N THR A 47 26.02 11.44 45.98
CA THR A 47 25.11 10.69 45.10
C THR A 47 24.70 9.42 45.81
N TYR A 48 23.40 9.27 46.03
CA TYR A 48 22.80 8.08 46.62
C TYR A 48 22.32 7.15 45.51
N SER A 49 22.70 5.88 45.56
CA SER A 49 22.21 4.87 44.62
C SER A 49 21.34 3.84 45.35
N LEU A 50 20.10 3.67 44.91
CA LEU A 50 19.14 2.71 45.47
C LEU A 50 19.04 1.52 44.54
N GLN A 51 19.62 0.40 44.95
CA GLN A 51 19.60 -0.88 44.25
C GLN A 51 18.49 -1.75 44.83
N PHE A 52 17.41 -1.97 44.09
CA PHE A 52 16.34 -2.87 44.51
C PHE A 52 16.85 -4.30 44.60
N VAL A 53 16.35 -5.09 45.55
CA VAL A 53 16.77 -6.49 45.75
C VAL A 53 15.56 -7.41 45.62
N ASN A 54 14.43 -7.02 46.21
CA ASN A 54 13.19 -7.77 46.14
C ASN A 54 11.98 -6.84 46.23
N VAL A 55 10.92 -7.14 45.47
CA VAL A 55 9.63 -6.45 45.53
C VAL A 55 8.54 -7.51 45.59
N VAL A 56 7.77 -7.47 46.66
CA VAL A 56 6.60 -8.32 46.88
C VAL A 56 5.40 -7.42 47.10
N ASN A 57 4.33 -7.63 46.33
CA ASN A 57 3.07 -6.95 46.52
C ASN A 57 1.92 -7.95 46.29
N ARG A 58 1.51 -8.64 47.35
CA ARG A 58 0.46 -9.68 47.28
C ARG A 58 -0.96 -9.14 47.30
N ASN A 59 -1.16 -7.84 47.08
CA ASN A 59 -2.50 -7.27 46.97
C ASN A 59 -3.13 -7.70 45.63
N ARG A 60 -4.32 -8.32 45.70
CA ARG A 60 -5.07 -8.76 44.51
C ARG A 60 -6.05 -7.70 43.99
N ASP A 61 -6.29 -6.65 44.77
CA ASP A 61 -7.23 -5.57 44.47
C ASP A 61 -6.55 -4.41 43.71
N THR A 62 -7.33 -3.47 43.16
CA THR A 62 -6.86 -2.25 42.47
C THR A 62 -6.12 -1.22 43.37
N SER A 63 -5.78 -1.61 44.61
CA SER A 63 -4.97 -0.81 45.55
C SER A 63 -3.58 -0.54 44.99
N ARG A 64 -3.05 0.67 45.20
CA ARG A 64 -1.70 1.05 44.72
C ARG A 64 -0.75 1.15 45.89
N SER A 65 0.35 0.41 45.83
CA SER A 65 1.48 0.52 46.74
C SER A 65 2.64 1.18 46.02
N GLU A 66 3.18 2.26 46.57
CA GLU A 66 4.19 3.08 45.91
C GLU A 66 5.33 3.44 46.88
N LEU A 67 6.56 3.40 46.39
CA LEU A 67 7.73 3.91 47.11
C LEU A 67 8.00 5.35 46.67
N ILE A 68 7.91 6.27 47.62
CA ILE A 68 8.16 7.70 47.40
C ILE A 68 9.57 8.04 47.85
N ILE A 69 10.29 8.77 47.01
CA ILE A 69 11.63 9.29 47.31
C ILE A 69 11.64 10.81 47.09
N CYS A 70 12.03 11.56 48.11
CA CYS A 70 12.01 13.02 48.11
C CYS A 70 13.24 13.65 48.75
N ASP A 71 13.43 14.95 48.51
CA ASP A 71 14.24 15.77 49.40
C ASP A 71 13.49 16.00 50.73
N ALA A 72 14.16 15.75 51.85
CA ALA A 72 13.60 16.01 53.17
C ALA A 72 13.42 17.52 53.42
N ASN A 73 12.38 17.89 54.17
CA ASN A 73 12.21 19.25 54.69
C ASN A 73 13.25 19.57 55.81
N THR A 74 13.32 20.83 56.25
CA THR A 74 14.28 21.26 57.29
C THR A 74 14.13 20.52 58.62
N ASN A 75 12.92 20.05 58.92
CA ASN A 75 12.61 19.32 60.15
C ASN A 75 12.74 17.80 59.99
N LEU A 76 13.24 17.32 58.84
CA LEU A 76 13.44 15.92 58.49
C LEU A 76 12.22 15.02 58.67
N ASN A 77 11.00 15.56 58.58
CA ASN A 77 9.77 14.85 58.91
C ASN A 77 8.70 14.85 57.81
N ARG A 78 8.96 15.49 56.67
CA ARG A 78 8.08 15.50 55.50
C ARG A 78 8.87 15.50 54.19
N CYS A 79 8.28 14.91 53.16
CA CYS A 79 8.68 15.09 51.77
C CYS A 79 8.46 16.55 51.35
N ASN A 80 9.50 17.24 50.90
CA ASN A 80 9.41 18.63 50.42
C ASN A 80 9.27 18.70 48.89
N TYR A 81 10.14 17.99 48.17
CA TYR A 81 10.10 17.89 46.72
C TYR A 81 10.24 16.43 46.31
N GLU A 82 9.18 15.87 45.73
CA GLU A 82 9.12 14.49 45.24
C GLU A 82 10.03 14.34 44.01
N ARG A 83 10.95 13.36 44.06
CA ARG A 83 11.84 13.04 42.95
C ARG A 83 11.35 11.84 42.15
N TYR A 84 10.91 10.80 42.87
CA TYR A 84 10.43 9.56 42.27
C TYR A 84 9.26 9.00 43.09
N ARG A 85 8.28 8.47 42.35
CA ARG A 85 7.17 7.66 42.86
C ARG A 85 7.16 6.37 42.06
N ILE A 86 7.48 5.27 42.74
CA ILE A 86 7.75 3.99 42.09
C ILE A 86 6.63 3.03 42.44
N PRO A 87 5.83 2.56 41.47
CA PRO A 87 4.84 1.53 41.73
C PRO A 87 5.53 0.22 42.14
N LEU A 88 5.05 -0.40 43.21
CA LEU A 88 5.52 -1.71 43.65
C LEU A 88 4.65 -2.78 43.01
N ILE A 89 5.18 -3.45 41.99
CA ILE A 89 4.50 -4.54 41.29
C ILE A 89 5.14 -5.86 41.72
N ASP A 90 4.32 -6.87 42.02
CA ASP A 90 4.80 -8.15 42.53
C ASP A 90 5.80 -8.80 41.58
N GLY A 91 6.98 -9.15 42.09
CA GLY A 91 8.04 -9.79 41.31
C GLY A 91 8.75 -8.90 40.29
N ILE A 92 8.36 -7.64 40.10
CA ILE A 92 9.02 -6.71 39.15
C ILE A 92 9.99 -5.80 39.89
N LEU A 93 11.25 -5.79 39.46
CA LEU A 93 12.32 -5.00 40.07
C LEU A 93 12.57 -3.70 39.30
N PRO A 94 12.51 -2.52 39.97
CA PRO A 94 12.89 -1.26 39.34
C PRO A 94 14.39 -1.15 39.02
N GLN A 95 14.69 -0.38 37.98
CA GLN A 95 16.04 0.11 37.67
C GLN A 95 16.68 0.80 38.88
N THR A 96 18.00 0.65 39.03
CA THR A 96 18.74 1.31 40.12
C THR A 96 18.64 2.83 39.97
N LEU A 97 18.12 3.48 41.00
CA LEU A 97 18.00 4.95 41.01
C LEU A 97 19.29 5.57 41.51
N SER A 98 19.72 6.68 40.89
CA SER A 98 20.85 7.47 41.36
C SER A 98 20.45 8.93 41.56
N LEU A 99 20.60 9.41 42.79
CA LEU A 99 20.06 10.67 43.29
C LEU A 99 21.18 11.56 43.78
N ARG A 100 21.43 12.68 43.10
CA ARG A 100 22.37 13.70 43.56
C ARG A 100 21.72 14.59 44.62
N SER A 101 22.31 14.68 45.80
CA SER A 101 21.86 15.59 46.86
C SER A 101 22.96 16.56 47.30
N ALA A 102 22.64 17.86 47.22
CA ALA A 102 23.50 18.95 47.68
C ALA A 102 23.32 19.22 49.18
N GLY A 103 23.70 18.26 50.02
CA GLY A 103 23.69 18.39 51.48
C GLY A 103 22.31 18.28 52.15
N ARG A 104 21.25 17.93 51.41
CA ARG A 104 19.91 17.66 51.96
C ARG A 104 19.71 16.16 52.20
N PRO A 105 19.20 15.72 53.37
CA PRO A 105 18.88 14.31 53.59
C PRO A 105 17.80 13.79 52.62
N ILE A 106 17.86 12.51 52.28
CA ILE A 106 16.85 11.86 51.44
C ILE A 106 15.74 11.30 52.33
N PHE A 107 14.49 11.64 51.99
CA PHE A 107 13.29 11.10 52.61
C PHE A 107 12.75 9.96 51.75
N ILE A 108 12.53 8.80 52.36
CA ILE A 108 11.94 7.62 51.69
C ILE A 108 10.69 7.21 52.46
N ALA A 109 9.58 7.02 51.76
CA ALA A 109 8.33 6.57 52.34
C ALA A 109 7.66 5.47 51.52
N LEU A 110 7.00 4.53 52.21
CA LEU A 110 6.15 3.51 51.61
C LEU A 110 4.69 3.92 51.79
N GLU A 111 4.05 4.30 50.68
CA GLU A 111 2.64 4.70 50.62
C GLU A 111 1.79 3.55 50.09
N HIS A 112 0.62 3.33 50.68
CA HIS A 112 -0.38 2.39 50.17
C HIS A 112 -1.74 3.08 50.14
N THR A 113 -2.37 3.04 48.98
CA THR A 113 -3.69 3.62 48.73
C THR A 113 -4.72 2.47 48.58
N PRO A 114 -5.58 2.25 49.57
CA PRO A 114 -6.58 1.19 49.50
C PRO A 114 -7.72 1.58 48.56
N VAL A 115 -8.32 0.59 47.88
CA VAL A 115 -9.55 0.78 47.08
C VAL A 115 -10.71 0.13 47.82
N GLY A 116 -11.75 0.91 48.13
CA GLY A 116 -12.95 0.47 48.88
C GLY A 116 -13.04 1.01 50.31
N LEU A 117 -14.05 0.56 51.07
CA LEU A 117 -14.33 1.03 52.44
C LEU A 117 -13.40 0.42 53.49
N SER A 118 -12.71 -0.68 53.18
CA SER A 118 -11.70 -1.27 54.04
C SER A 118 -10.41 -0.45 53.97
N ARG A 119 -10.17 0.42 54.96
CA ARG A 119 -8.92 1.15 55.15
C ARG A 119 -7.77 0.24 55.61
N ARG A 120 -7.60 -0.94 55.03
CA ARG A 120 -6.58 -1.92 55.40
C ARG A 120 -5.87 -2.48 54.18
N VAL A 121 -4.60 -2.83 54.34
CA VAL A 121 -3.79 -3.53 53.34
C VAL A 121 -4.30 -4.97 53.21
N ALA A 122 -4.61 -5.43 51.99
CA ALA A 122 -5.25 -6.73 51.72
C ALA A 122 -4.25 -7.92 51.64
N GLY A 123 -2.98 -7.66 51.36
CA GLY A 123 -1.90 -8.64 51.25
C GLY A 123 -0.53 -8.01 51.52
N ASP A 124 0.45 -8.84 51.89
CA ASP A 124 1.77 -8.36 52.29
C ASP A 124 2.45 -7.54 51.18
N VAL A 125 2.95 -6.35 51.54
CA VAL A 125 3.77 -5.49 50.68
C VAL A 125 5.14 -5.37 51.29
N SER A 126 6.18 -5.78 50.57
CA SER A 126 7.57 -5.66 51.01
C SER A 126 8.44 -5.17 49.87
N VAL A 127 9.25 -4.14 50.13
CA VAL A 127 10.30 -3.71 49.21
C VAL A 127 11.63 -3.67 49.94
N GLN A 128 12.61 -4.37 49.36
CA GLN A 128 13.96 -4.47 49.89
C GLN A 128 14.92 -3.81 48.90
N PHE A 129 15.75 -2.89 49.37
CA PHE A 129 16.74 -2.20 48.55
C PHE A 129 18.00 -1.87 49.35
N ARG A 130 19.13 -1.84 48.65
CA ARG A 130 20.42 -1.39 49.17
C ARG A 130 20.63 0.08 48.82
N VAL A 131 21.05 0.87 49.80
CA VAL A 131 21.41 2.27 49.62
C VAL A 131 22.93 2.38 49.67
N HIS A 132 23.50 2.83 48.56
CA HIS A 132 24.90 3.22 48.43
C HIS A 132 24.98 4.76 48.46
N ALA A 133 26.07 5.30 49.01
CA ALA A 133 26.36 6.73 48.94
C ALA A 133 27.81 6.93 48.51
N SER A 134 28.03 7.79 47.53
CA SER A 134 29.36 8.18 47.06
C SER A 134 29.55 9.69 47.17
N VAL A 135 30.76 10.08 47.59
CA VAL A 135 31.27 11.45 47.45
C VAL A 135 31.74 11.63 45.99
N LEU A 136 31.67 12.84 45.43
CA LEU A 136 32.12 13.19 44.06
C LEU A 136 31.19 12.80 42.89
N ASP A 137 29.87 12.77 43.10
CA ASP A 137 28.87 12.59 42.03
C ASP A 137 28.96 11.25 41.24
N LYS A 138 29.64 10.24 41.78
CA LYS A 138 29.72 8.91 41.16
C LYS A 138 28.51 8.08 41.56
N ALA A 139 27.73 7.64 40.58
CA ALA A 139 26.70 6.61 40.80
C ALA A 139 27.36 5.26 41.07
N PHE A 140 26.64 4.35 41.73
CA PHE A 140 27.07 2.97 41.87
C PHE A 140 27.12 2.27 40.49
N TYR A 141 28.25 1.64 40.19
CA TYR A 141 28.46 0.89 38.96
C TYR A 141 28.29 -0.60 39.22
N GLY A 142 27.47 -1.29 38.42
CA GLY A 142 27.45 -2.75 38.38
C GLY A 142 28.69 -3.31 37.70
N LEU A 143 29.15 -2.62 36.64
CA LEU A 143 30.39 -2.93 35.93
C LEU A 143 31.07 -1.62 35.51
N ASN A 144 32.37 -1.49 35.80
CA ASN A 144 33.18 -0.37 35.34
C ASN A 144 34.51 -0.88 34.78
N VAL A 145 34.69 -0.77 33.46
CA VAL A 145 35.93 -1.18 32.78
C VAL A 145 36.59 0.06 32.20
N THR A 146 37.85 0.31 32.58
CA THR A 146 38.57 1.50 32.13
C THR A 146 40.00 1.17 31.72
N ASN A 147 40.46 1.71 30.59
CA ASN A 147 41.84 1.54 30.09
C ASN A 147 42.24 0.06 29.90
N SER A 148 41.36 -0.72 29.26
CA SER A 148 41.54 -2.17 29.11
C SER A 148 41.44 -2.62 27.65
N ILE A 149 42.06 -3.76 27.33
CA ILE A 149 41.97 -4.42 26.03
C ILE A 149 41.41 -5.83 26.24
N ILE A 150 40.36 -6.17 25.49
CA ILE A 150 39.69 -7.48 25.48
C ILE A 150 39.76 -7.97 24.04
N TYR A 151 40.48 -9.07 23.81
CA TYR A 151 40.78 -9.52 22.46
C TYR A 151 40.72 -11.03 22.31
N ASN A 152 40.37 -11.51 21.11
CA ASN A 152 40.47 -12.91 20.68
C ASN A 152 39.78 -13.93 21.60
N ASN A 153 38.54 -13.64 21.98
CA ASN A 153 37.71 -14.59 22.73
C ASN A 153 36.84 -15.41 21.76
N THR A 154 36.69 -16.71 22.02
CA THR A 154 35.78 -17.59 21.27
C THR A 154 34.30 -17.27 21.52
N GLY A 155 34.00 -16.51 22.57
CA GLY A 155 32.67 -16.01 22.93
C GLY A 155 32.54 -14.51 22.71
N ASN A 156 31.62 -13.87 23.44
CA ASN A 156 31.50 -12.40 23.44
C ASN A 156 32.70 -11.77 24.16
N GLY A 157 33.08 -10.55 23.78
CA GLY A 157 34.15 -9.82 24.49
C GLY A 157 33.72 -9.41 25.90
N ILE A 158 32.58 -8.71 26.00
CA ILE A 158 31.93 -8.39 27.27
C ILE A 158 30.50 -8.93 27.20
N PHE A 159 30.12 -9.79 28.14
CA PHE A 159 28.76 -10.26 28.31
C PHE A 159 28.20 -9.80 29.66
N VAL A 160 27.03 -9.17 29.64
CA VAL A 160 26.33 -8.68 30.83
C VAL A 160 24.89 -9.18 30.78
N GLU A 161 24.41 -9.75 31.89
CA GLU A 161 23.06 -10.29 31.98
C GLU A 161 22.29 -9.69 33.17
N ASP A 162 20.97 -9.46 33.01
CA ASP A 162 20.02 -9.03 34.05
C ASP A 162 20.45 -7.80 34.86
N ILE A 163 21.15 -6.88 34.20
CA ILE A 163 21.76 -5.74 34.86
C ILE A 163 20.76 -4.63 35.16
N ARG A 164 20.89 -4.02 36.34
CA ARG A 164 20.01 -2.92 36.78
C ARG A 164 20.79 -1.68 37.22
N GLU A 165 22.09 -1.84 37.40
CA GLU A 165 23.05 -0.83 37.82
C GLU A 165 23.79 -0.26 36.62
N ARG A 166 24.50 0.86 36.80
CA ARG A 166 25.22 1.47 35.69
C ARG A 166 26.38 0.60 35.21
N THR A 167 26.46 0.35 33.90
CA THR A 167 27.65 -0.19 33.24
C THR A 167 28.40 0.94 32.53
N ALA A 168 29.68 1.11 32.84
CA ALA A 168 30.52 2.10 32.20
C ALA A 168 31.78 1.47 31.60
N LEU A 169 32.03 1.77 30.34
CA LEU A 169 33.23 1.41 29.60
C LEU A 169 33.90 2.71 29.16
N SER A 170 35.12 2.97 29.63
CA SER A 170 35.87 4.18 29.25
C SER A 170 37.27 3.84 28.76
N ASN A 171 37.59 4.19 27.52
CA ASN A 171 38.87 3.85 26.90
C ASN A 171 39.12 2.32 26.91
N VAL A 172 38.19 1.56 26.33
CA VAL A 172 38.26 0.10 26.24
C VAL A 172 38.37 -0.33 24.79
N SER A 173 39.24 -1.31 24.50
CA SER A 173 39.35 -1.93 23.17
C SER A 173 38.77 -3.34 23.20
N VAL A 174 37.79 -3.64 22.34
CA VAL A 174 37.11 -4.95 22.22
C VAL A 174 37.26 -5.46 20.79
N ILE A 175 38.18 -6.42 20.59
CA ILE A 175 38.73 -6.75 19.26
C ILE A 175 38.66 -8.26 18.98
N GLU A 176 38.30 -8.65 17.75
CA GLU A 176 38.42 -10.04 17.27
C GLU A 176 37.71 -11.09 18.13
N ASN A 177 36.52 -10.80 18.65
CA ASN A 177 35.74 -11.78 19.43
C ASN A 177 34.75 -12.54 18.51
N GLU A 178 34.67 -13.87 18.69
CA GLU A 178 33.92 -14.79 17.82
C GLU A 178 32.45 -15.01 18.26
N GLY A 179 32.01 -14.35 19.34
CA GLY A 179 30.63 -14.44 19.85
C GLY A 179 29.58 -13.66 19.05
N TYR A 180 28.37 -13.58 19.62
CA TYR A 180 27.23 -12.85 19.05
C TYR A 180 27.41 -11.33 19.02
N ALA A 181 28.25 -10.78 19.91
CA ALA A 181 28.68 -9.39 19.83
C ALA A 181 30.03 -9.16 20.54
N GLY A 182 30.70 -8.05 20.19
CA GLY A 182 31.81 -7.54 20.98
C GLY A 182 31.37 -7.21 22.41
N ILE A 183 30.30 -6.42 22.54
CA ILE A 183 29.62 -6.13 23.80
C ILE A 183 28.17 -6.61 23.71
N LEU A 184 27.82 -7.62 24.49
CA LEU A 184 26.47 -8.17 24.57
C LEU A 184 25.85 -7.88 25.94
N VAL A 185 24.71 -7.21 25.97
CA VAL A 185 23.90 -6.99 27.16
C VAL A 185 22.54 -7.67 26.99
N HIS A 186 22.19 -8.60 27.88
CA HIS A 186 20.98 -9.40 27.80
C HIS A 186 20.12 -9.25 29.07
N GLY A 187 18.88 -8.81 28.94
CA GLY A 187 17.99 -8.54 30.07
C GLY A 187 18.38 -7.30 30.90
N GLY A 188 17.52 -6.95 31.85
CA GLY A 188 17.76 -5.87 32.80
C GLY A 188 17.00 -4.55 32.55
N ALA A 189 17.37 -3.53 33.32
CA ALA A 189 16.92 -2.14 33.14
C ALA A 189 18.00 -1.17 33.68
N ALA A 190 19.05 -0.92 32.91
CA ALA A 190 20.28 -0.26 33.38
C ALA A 190 20.72 0.94 32.53
N ASP A 191 21.58 1.80 33.09
CA ASP A 191 22.29 2.81 32.31
C ASP A 191 23.58 2.21 31.73
N ILE A 192 23.81 2.34 30.42
CA ILE A 192 24.99 1.81 29.72
C ILE A 192 25.76 2.97 29.10
N TRP A 193 26.99 3.21 29.54
CA TRP A 193 27.85 4.29 29.06
C TRP A 193 29.09 3.70 28.38
N ILE A 194 29.27 3.98 27.10
CA ILE A 194 30.45 3.59 26.33
C ILE A 194 31.12 4.88 25.84
N ASN A 195 32.32 5.13 26.35
CA ASN A 195 33.03 6.38 26.10
C ASN A 195 34.47 6.13 25.63
N ALA A 196 34.90 6.83 24.59
CA ALA A 196 36.29 6.80 24.11
C ALA A 196 36.82 5.39 23.78
N SER A 197 35.97 4.47 23.33
CA SER A 197 36.31 3.04 23.16
C SER A 197 36.48 2.63 21.69
N PHE A 198 37.11 1.48 21.46
CA PHE A 198 37.31 0.87 20.14
C PHE A 198 36.69 -0.52 20.12
N ILE A 199 35.75 -0.78 19.22
CA ILE A 199 35.05 -2.06 19.10
C ILE A 199 35.15 -2.51 17.65
N GLU A 200 36.06 -3.44 17.37
CA GLU A 200 36.40 -3.76 15.99
C GLU A 200 36.62 -5.24 15.69
N ARG A 201 36.34 -5.63 14.44
CA ARG A 201 36.60 -6.99 13.91
C ARG A 201 35.91 -8.13 14.68
N ASN A 202 34.77 -7.89 15.32
CA ASN A 202 34.01 -8.95 15.98
C ASN A 202 33.15 -9.73 14.96
N TRP A 203 32.95 -11.03 15.18
CA TRP A 203 32.11 -11.88 14.32
C TRP A 203 30.62 -11.53 14.38
N GLY A 204 30.18 -11.07 15.53
CA GLY A 204 28.81 -10.63 15.76
C GLY A 204 28.61 -9.14 15.50
N ASP A 205 27.64 -8.55 16.21
CA ASP A 205 27.47 -7.09 16.25
C ASP A 205 28.63 -6.45 17.05
N GLY A 206 28.92 -5.17 16.84
CA GLY A 206 29.84 -4.45 17.72
C GLY A 206 29.27 -4.34 19.14
N VAL A 207 28.06 -3.77 19.24
CA VAL A 207 27.29 -3.63 20.48
C VAL A 207 25.89 -4.20 20.27
N ASN A 208 25.45 -5.11 21.12
CA ASN A 208 24.10 -5.65 21.09
C ASN A 208 23.49 -5.57 22.50
N VAL A 209 22.37 -4.87 22.63
CA VAL A 209 21.67 -4.68 23.91
C VAL A 209 20.22 -5.09 23.76
N SER A 210 19.75 -5.97 24.64
CA SER A 210 18.36 -6.41 24.72
C SER A 210 17.87 -6.29 26.15
N TYR A 211 17.02 -5.30 26.49
CA TYR A 211 16.54 -5.09 27.87
C TYR A 211 15.21 -4.32 27.95
N VAL A 212 14.65 -4.09 29.15
CA VAL A 212 13.35 -3.41 29.32
C VAL A 212 13.46 -1.90 29.08
N GLY A 213 14.56 -1.32 29.56
CA GLY A 213 14.90 0.07 29.30
C GLY A 213 15.99 0.66 30.17
N GLY A 214 16.29 1.94 29.95
CA GLY A 214 17.40 2.67 30.58
C GLY A 214 18.02 3.65 29.59
N SER A 215 19.15 4.26 29.97
CA SER A 215 19.88 5.20 29.10
C SER A 215 21.13 4.54 28.54
N ILE A 216 21.19 4.38 27.22
CA ILE A 216 22.39 3.96 26.50
C ILE A 216 23.04 5.20 25.91
N THR A 217 24.28 5.49 26.30
CA THR A 217 25.06 6.61 25.77
C THR A 217 26.37 6.12 25.18
N ILE A 218 26.56 6.36 23.89
CA ILE A 218 27.80 6.08 23.15
C ILE A 218 28.42 7.40 22.70
N ASN A 219 29.64 7.68 23.16
CA ASN A 219 30.36 8.92 22.88
C ASN A 219 31.84 8.65 22.60
N GLY A 220 32.42 9.37 21.64
CA GLY A 220 33.83 9.25 21.28
C GLY A 220 34.30 7.86 20.89
N THR A 221 33.38 6.98 20.49
CA THR A 221 33.63 5.55 20.34
C THR A 221 33.67 5.19 18.85
N SER A 222 34.60 4.30 18.48
CA SER A 222 34.69 3.74 17.14
C SER A 222 34.18 2.30 17.15
N VAL A 223 33.16 2.02 16.34
CA VAL A 223 32.59 0.67 16.15
C VAL A 223 32.74 0.29 14.68
N SER A 224 33.70 -0.55 14.35
CA SER A 224 34.06 -0.77 12.95
C SER A 224 34.45 -2.18 12.56
N ARG A 225 34.26 -2.53 11.28
CA ARG A 225 34.70 -3.82 10.70
C ARG A 225 34.11 -5.04 11.41
N ASN A 226 32.95 -4.92 12.04
CA ASN A 226 32.24 -6.07 12.60
C ASN A 226 31.49 -6.80 11.46
N ARG A 227 31.37 -8.12 11.58
CA ARG A 227 30.78 -8.96 10.53
C ARG A 227 29.24 -8.85 10.49
N LEU A 228 28.60 -8.44 11.59
CA LEU A 228 27.19 -8.03 11.58
C LEU A 228 27.07 -6.50 11.63
N ARG A 229 26.23 -5.96 12.51
CA ARG A 229 25.95 -4.51 12.58
C ARG A 229 26.96 -3.82 13.51
N GLY A 230 27.05 -2.50 13.41
CA GLY A 230 27.75 -1.70 14.40
C GLY A 230 27.07 -1.80 15.77
N CYS A 231 25.80 -1.39 15.87
CA CYS A 231 25.05 -1.41 17.12
C CYS A 231 23.60 -1.90 16.90
N ALA A 232 23.09 -2.74 17.80
CA ALA A 232 21.73 -3.23 17.78
C ALA A 232 21.08 -3.08 19.17
N PHE A 233 19.89 -2.50 19.21
CA PHE A 233 19.13 -2.27 20.45
C PHE A 233 17.74 -2.87 20.35
N HIS A 234 17.39 -3.75 21.27
CA HIS A 234 16.11 -4.45 21.29
C HIS A 234 15.41 -4.26 22.64
N GLN A 235 14.09 -4.13 22.61
CA GLN A 235 13.28 -4.16 23.81
C GLN A 235 12.98 -5.61 24.19
N ASN A 236 13.15 -5.95 25.46
CA ASN A 236 12.70 -7.22 26.00
C ASN A 236 11.80 -6.97 27.21
N THR A 237 10.49 -7.10 27.03
CA THR A 237 9.49 -6.91 28.09
C THR A 237 9.13 -8.21 28.83
N SER A 238 9.74 -9.35 28.45
CA SER A 238 9.48 -10.65 29.09
C SER A 238 10.23 -10.84 30.40
N VAL A 239 11.20 -9.98 30.70
CA VAL A 239 12.01 -10.03 31.93
C VAL A 239 11.37 -9.19 33.05
N PRO A 240 11.54 -9.58 34.33
CA PRO A 240 10.84 -8.99 35.47
C PRO A 240 11.48 -7.67 35.95
N PHE A 241 11.75 -6.74 35.03
CA PHE A 241 12.36 -5.44 35.34
C PHE A 241 11.47 -4.28 34.86
N MET A 242 11.62 -3.12 35.48
CA MET A 242 10.98 -1.89 35.01
C MET A 242 12.02 -0.75 34.92
N ALA A 243 11.99 -0.02 33.81
CA ALA A 243 12.86 1.13 33.59
C ALA A 243 12.19 2.44 34.02
N HIS A 244 13.00 3.45 34.33
CA HIS A 244 12.50 4.80 34.65
C HIS A 244 12.62 5.78 33.48
N HIS A 245 13.47 5.46 32.50
CA HIS A 245 13.65 6.21 31.27
C HIS A 245 14.03 5.24 30.16
N GLN A 246 13.84 5.66 28.90
CA GLN A 246 14.17 4.87 27.72
C GLN A 246 14.86 5.78 26.71
N GLU A 247 16.20 5.76 26.67
CA GLU A 247 16.97 6.67 25.83
C GLU A 247 18.15 5.95 25.15
N ILE A 248 18.31 6.15 23.86
CA ILE A 248 19.48 5.72 23.08
C ILE A 248 20.13 6.97 22.50
N ILE A 249 21.39 7.21 22.87
CA ILE A 249 22.10 8.46 22.61
C ILE A 249 23.46 8.18 22.00
N PHE A 250 23.64 8.63 20.75
CA PHE A 250 24.94 8.74 20.10
C PHE A 250 25.33 10.21 20.03
N LYS A 251 26.51 10.52 20.59
CA LYS A 251 27.11 11.85 20.53
C LYS A 251 28.45 11.74 19.86
N GLY A 252 28.61 12.44 18.76
CA GLY A 252 29.91 12.62 18.13
C GLY A 252 30.37 14.07 18.17
N ARG A 253 31.16 14.42 17.17
CA ARG A 253 31.91 15.67 17.12
C ARG A 253 31.25 16.63 16.13
N PRO A 254 30.78 17.82 16.56
CA PRO A 254 30.40 18.87 15.63
C PRO A 254 31.60 19.28 14.77
N SER A 255 31.36 19.52 13.47
CA SER A 255 32.41 19.82 12.50
C SER A 255 33.29 21.03 12.89
N ASN A 256 32.73 21.99 13.63
CA ASN A 256 33.40 23.21 14.09
C ASN A 256 34.06 23.10 15.48
N ASN A 257 34.00 21.95 16.14
CA ASN A 257 34.45 21.83 17.52
C ASN A 257 35.41 20.64 17.70
N VAL A 258 36.69 20.93 17.90
CA VAL A 258 37.76 19.92 18.07
C VAL A 258 37.74 19.27 19.46
N PHE A 259 37.03 19.86 20.43
CA PHE A 259 37.01 19.38 21.81
C PHE A 259 36.10 18.17 22.04
N TYR A 260 35.19 17.86 21.10
CA TYR A 260 34.36 16.66 21.18
C TYR A 260 35.07 15.48 20.52
N LEU A 261 34.98 14.31 21.15
CA LEU A 261 35.49 13.07 20.59
C LEU A 261 34.65 12.63 19.38
N ARG A 262 35.32 12.07 18.39
CA ARG A 262 34.67 11.58 17.17
C ARG A 262 33.99 10.24 17.46
N THR A 263 32.72 10.09 17.11
CA THR A 263 32.00 8.81 17.15
C THR A 263 31.82 8.30 15.73
N VAL A 264 32.32 7.09 15.47
CA VAL A 264 32.41 6.52 14.12
C VAL A 264 31.83 5.12 14.11
N ILE A 265 30.92 4.85 13.18
CA ILE A 265 30.37 3.52 12.93
C ILE A 265 30.65 3.17 11.47
N ALA A 266 31.68 2.36 11.22
CA ALA A 266 32.22 2.24 9.87
C ALA A 266 32.56 0.81 9.43
N ASP A 267 32.45 0.55 8.14
CA ASP A 267 32.87 -0.70 7.48
C ASP A 267 32.25 -1.97 8.11
N ASN A 268 31.08 -1.88 8.74
CA ASN A 268 30.37 -3.05 9.27
C ASN A 268 29.63 -3.76 8.13
N ALA A 269 29.73 -5.09 8.08
CA ALA A 269 29.31 -5.86 6.91
C ALA A 269 27.78 -6.06 6.78
N TRP A 270 27.01 -5.81 7.85
CA TRP A 270 25.55 -5.95 7.87
C TRP A 270 24.81 -4.66 8.24
N GLY A 271 25.46 -3.50 8.35
CA GLY A 271 24.78 -2.23 8.63
C GLY A 271 25.32 -1.49 9.86
N GLY A 272 24.77 -0.31 10.11
CA GLY A 272 25.26 0.59 11.16
C GLY A 272 24.51 0.42 12.48
N ILE A 273 23.50 1.25 12.70
CA ILE A 273 22.69 1.30 13.92
C ILE A 273 21.31 0.70 13.65
N LEU A 274 20.89 -0.29 14.43
CA LEU A 274 19.53 -0.80 14.48
C LEU A 274 18.88 -0.48 15.82
N VAL A 275 17.72 0.17 15.78
CA VAL A 275 16.87 0.44 16.94
C VAL A 275 15.55 -0.31 16.76
N GLY A 276 15.29 -1.27 17.64
CA GLY A 276 14.05 -2.05 17.69
C GLY A 276 12.83 -1.23 18.07
N ASN A 277 11.66 -1.85 17.98
CA ASN A 277 10.36 -1.22 18.28
C ASN A 277 10.13 -1.09 19.79
N PHE A 278 10.53 0.05 20.36
CA PHE A 278 10.29 0.33 21.77
C PHE A 278 8.84 0.75 22.02
N CYS A 279 8.04 -0.15 22.59
CA CYS A 279 6.67 0.10 22.98
C CYS A 279 6.56 0.29 24.51
N THR A 280 6.20 1.50 24.92
CA THR A 280 5.96 1.85 26.32
C THR A 280 4.56 2.45 26.43
N PRO A 281 3.68 1.96 27.32
CA PRO A 281 2.32 2.50 27.45
C PRO A 281 2.36 3.93 28.00
N ILE A 282 1.40 4.77 27.62
CA ILE A 282 1.30 6.16 28.11
C ILE A 282 1.21 6.21 29.64
N SER A 283 0.61 5.18 30.27
CA SER A 283 0.50 5.05 31.72
C SER A 283 1.84 4.96 32.46
N ALA A 284 2.91 4.55 31.78
CA ALA A 284 4.24 4.47 32.39
C ALA A 284 4.92 5.85 32.56
N ASN A 285 4.39 6.91 31.93
CA ASN A 285 4.94 8.27 31.96
C ASN A 285 6.43 8.35 31.52
N ILE A 286 6.83 7.49 30.59
CA ILE A 286 8.17 7.47 29.98
C ILE A 286 8.04 7.93 28.53
N ILE A 287 8.91 8.85 28.12
CA ILE A 287 9.02 9.28 26.73
C ILE A 287 10.26 8.62 26.14
N PRO A 288 10.11 7.60 25.25
CA PRO A 288 11.25 6.98 24.59
C PRO A 288 11.97 7.98 23.69
N LYS A 289 13.31 8.00 23.73
CA LYS A 289 14.14 8.90 22.90
C LYS A 289 15.22 8.13 22.16
N VAL A 290 15.41 8.50 20.90
CA VAL A 290 16.53 8.04 20.06
C VAL A 290 17.20 9.28 19.50
N ILE A 291 18.41 9.56 19.95
CA ILE A 291 19.17 10.75 19.56
C ILE A 291 20.48 10.29 18.92
N VAL A 292 20.64 10.53 17.63
CA VAL A 292 21.88 10.28 16.90
C VAL A 292 22.38 11.62 16.38
N SER A 293 23.45 12.11 16.99
CA SER A 293 23.96 13.45 16.73
C SER A 293 25.44 13.46 16.40
N TRP A 294 25.80 14.18 15.34
CA TRP A 294 27.19 14.42 14.92
C TRP A 294 28.03 13.13 14.76
N THR A 295 27.38 12.04 14.37
CA THR A 295 28.00 10.73 14.20
C THR A 295 28.37 10.49 12.73
N GLU A 296 29.49 9.82 12.51
CA GLU A 296 29.97 9.46 11.19
C GLU A 296 29.70 7.98 10.91
N LEU A 297 28.87 7.70 9.91
CA LEU A 297 28.50 6.37 9.46
C LEU A 297 29.04 6.15 8.05
N ILE A 298 30.12 5.38 7.93
CA ILE A 298 30.93 5.34 6.71
C ILE A 298 31.07 3.88 6.22
N GLY A 299 30.75 3.60 4.97
CA GLY A 299 31.08 2.30 4.36
C GLY A 299 30.33 1.09 4.93
N ASN A 300 29.24 1.30 5.68
CA ASN A 300 28.40 0.19 6.18
C ASN A 300 27.68 -0.49 5.00
N GLN A 301 27.64 -1.82 5.03
CA GLN A 301 27.23 -2.61 3.87
C GLN A 301 25.87 -3.29 4.05
N TYR A 302 25.23 -3.59 2.93
CA TYR A 302 24.03 -4.41 2.77
C TYR A 302 22.76 -3.80 3.40
N HIS A 303 22.68 -3.72 4.73
CA HIS A 303 21.53 -3.17 5.47
C HIS A 303 21.71 -1.67 5.76
N PRO A 304 20.69 -0.98 6.32
CA PRO A 304 20.77 0.45 6.50
C PRO A 304 21.90 0.92 7.43
N SER A 305 22.43 2.11 7.17
CA SER A 305 23.38 2.75 8.11
C SER A 305 22.68 3.16 9.41
N ILE A 306 21.42 3.58 9.34
CA ILE A 306 20.56 3.78 10.51
C ILE A 306 19.17 3.22 10.19
N GLU A 307 18.68 2.32 11.04
CA GLU A 307 17.34 1.74 10.95
C GLU A 307 16.62 1.89 12.30
N ILE A 308 15.42 2.46 12.27
CA ILE A 308 14.59 2.66 13.46
C ILE A 308 13.21 2.04 13.22
N HIS A 309 12.86 1.04 14.03
CA HIS A 309 11.53 0.48 14.06
C HIS A 309 10.65 1.24 15.05
N SER A 310 9.49 1.68 14.59
CA SER A 310 8.55 2.41 15.44
C SER A 310 7.63 1.48 16.24
N CYS A 311 7.07 1.97 17.34
CA CYS A 311 6.07 1.23 18.10
C CYS A 311 4.72 1.18 17.37
N GLN A 312 4.20 -0.02 17.15
CA GLN A 312 2.96 -0.25 16.40
C GLN A 312 1.74 -0.51 17.31
N ASN A 313 1.90 -0.43 18.63
CA ASN A 313 0.82 -0.71 19.59
C ASN A 313 -0.08 0.52 19.82
N ASP A 314 -1.38 0.27 20.01
CA ASP A 314 -2.32 1.30 20.49
C ASP A 314 -2.02 1.71 21.93
N GLY A 315 -2.27 2.98 22.26
CA GLY A 315 -2.06 3.52 23.61
C GLY A 315 -0.59 3.61 24.06
N ALA A 316 0.36 3.47 23.13
CA ALA A 316 1.78 3.65 23.38
C ALA A 316 2.20 5.14 23.37
N ALA A 317 3.23 5.46 24.15
CA ALA A 317 3.87 6.76 24.14
C ALA A 317 4.60 6.99 22.80
N LYS A 318 4.62 8.24 22.32
CA LYS A 318 5.31 8.60 21.08
C LYS A 318 6.82 8.59 21.30
N THR A 319 7.56 7.91 20.43
CA THR A 319 9.03 7.92 20.45
C THR A 319 9.55 9.19 19.79
N LEU A 320 10.39 9.94 20.53
CA LEU A 320 11.10 11.10 20.01
C LEU A 320 12.37 10.64 19.29
N VAL A 321 12.47 10.90 17.99
CA VAL A 321 13.62 10.57 17.16
C VAL A 321 14.29 11.86 16.71
N ASP A 322 15.56 12.08 17.07
CA ASP A 322 16.36 13.22 16.64
C ASP A 322 17.64 12.73 15.95
N ILE A 323 17.71 12.95 14.63
CA ILE A 323 18.84 12.59 13.78
C ILE A 323 19.40 13.88 13.23
N THR A 324 20.44 14.40 13.88
CA THR A 324 20.96 15.73 13.57
C THR A 324 22.47 15.79 13.37
N GLY A 325 22.92 16.42 12.27
CA GLY A 325 24.33 16.71 12.04
C GLY A 325 25.20 15.50 11.69
N ASN A 326 24.61 14.37 11.31
CA ASN A 326 25.33 13.14 11.00
C ASN A 326 25.89 13.16 9.57
N ARG A 327 26.95 12.39 9.35
CA ARG A 327 27.53 12.13 8.02
C ARG A 327 27.34 10.65 7.70
N ILE A 328 26.54 10.36 6.67
CA ILE A 328 26.24 9.01 6.18
C ILE A 328 26.81 8.89 4.77
N GLU A 329 27.87 8.08 4.63
CA GLU A 329 28.69 8.10 3.42
C GLU A 329 29.10 6.70 2.95
N SER A 330 29.14 6.53 1.63
CA SER A 330 29.68 5.33 0.97
C SER A 330 29.05 4.01 1.42
N GLY A 331 27.82 4.03 1.96
CA GLY A 331 27.09 2.80 2.29
C GLY A 331 26.55 2.10 1.04
N SER A 332 26.49 0.77 1.05
CA SER A 332 25.83 -0.02 -0.02
C SER A 332 24.37 -0.34 0.26
N GLY A 333 23.94 -0.27 1.53
CA GLY A 333 22.53 -0.31 1.95
C GLY A 333 21.89 1.08 2.00
N VAL A 334 20.65 1.13 2.49
CA VAL A 334 19.92 2.40 2.67
C VAL A 334 20.65 3.32 3.67
N GLY A 335 20.68 4.63 3.46
CA GLY A 335 21.32 5.55 4.41
C GLY A 335 20.58 5.61 5.75
N PHE A 336 19.33 6.08 5.74
CA PHE A 336 18.43 6.10 6.90
C PHE A 336 17.09 5.47 6.52
N ARG A 337 16.61 4.52 7.33
CA ARG A 337 15.33 3.82 7.14
C ARG A 337 14.43 3.93 8.38
N MET A 338 13.17 4.29 8.14
CA MET A 338 12.08 4.24 9.13
C MET A 338 10.77 3.83 8.46
N GLU A 339 10.46 2.54 8.48
CA GLU A 339 9.32 1.94 7.78
C GLU A 339 8.76 0.77 8.61
N PRO A 340 7.58 0.90 9.26
CA PRO A 340 6.72 2.07 9.33
C PRO A 340 7.21 3.14 10.34
N ALA A 341 6.83 4.39 10.09
CA ALA A 341 6.97 5.55 10.96
C ALA A 341 5.62 5.90 11.61
N VAL A 342 5.32 5.31 12.77
CA VAL A 342 4.07 5.49 13.54
C VAL A 342 4.36 5.63 15.03
N ASN A 343 3.45 6.23 15.82
CA ASN A 343 3.68 6.60 17.23
C ASN A 343 5.04 7.31 17.43
N THR A 344 5.34 8.28 16.58
CA THR A 344 6.66 8.91 16.55
C THR A 344 6.59 10.39 16.25
N ILE A 345 7.54 11.13 16.82
CA ILE A 345 7.87 12.49 16.46
C ILE A 345 9.35 12.47 16.02
N ALA A 346 9.61 12.66 14.73
CA ALA A 346 10.94 12.55 14.16
C ALA A 346 11.43 13.88 13.58
N VAL A 347 12.66 14.27 13.94
CA VAL A 347 13.37 15.42 13.39
C VAL A 347 14.66 14.92 12.74
N ILE A 348 14.77 15.12 11.42
CA ILE A 348 15.95 14.73 10.65
C ILE A 348 16.51 16.00 10.05
N SER A 349 17.59 16.52 10.65
CA SER A 349 18.09 17.84 10.29
C SER A 349 19.60 17.94 10.12
N SER A 350 20.05 18.79 9.20
CA SER A 350 21.49 19.10 9.04
C SER A 350 22.39 17.88 8.77
N ASN A 351 21.86 16.77 8.24
CA ASN A 351 22.65 15.58 7.91
C ASN A 351 23.24 15.66 6.50
N GLN A 352 24.34 14.95 6.29
CA GLN A 352 25.01 14.80 5.00
C GLN A 352 24.93 13.35 4.53
N PHE A 353 24.23 13.12 3.44
CA PHE A 353 24.17 11.83 2.74
C PHE A 353 25.01 11.92 1.47
N LEU A 354 26.18 11.28 1.48
CA LEU A 354 27.21 11.44 0.45
C LEU A 354 27.58 10.11 -0.19
N SER A 355 27.58 10.03 -1.53
CA SER A 355 28.14 8.89 -2.26
C SER A 355 27.60 7.51 -1.83
N ASN A 356 26.37 7.44 -1.31
CA ASN A 356 25.74 6.15 -0.98
C ASN A 356 25.29 5.45 -2.26
N ASN A 357 25.44 4.13 -2.33
CA ASN A 357 25.11 3.31 -3.51
C ASN A 357 23.71 2.68 -3.43
N ASN A 358 22.82 3.31 -2.66
CA ASN A 358 21.41 2.96 -2.53
C ASN A 358 20.61 4.21 -2.12
N THR A 359 19.32 4.05 -1.82
CA THR A 359 18.47 5.11 -1.29
C THR A 359 19.07 5.74 -0.03
N ALA A 360 19.29 7.05 -0.05
CA ALA A 360 19.89 7.77 1.06
C ALA A 360 18.90 7.93 2.22
N LEU A 361 17.63 8.20 1.93
CA LEU A 361 16.59 8.40 2.94
C LEU A 361 15.29 7.69 2.55
N LEU A 362 14.80 6.81 3.43
CA LEU A 362 13.57 6.06 3.26
C LEU A 362 12.67 6.18 4.50
N ILE A 363 11.49 6.79 4.34
CA ILE A 363 10.45 6.86 5.39
C ILE A 363 9.09 6.56 4.77
N ARG A 364 8.51 5.39 5.06
CA ARG A 364 7.25 4.98 4.44
C ARG A 364 6.30 4.20 5.33
N ASN A 365 5.00 4.39 5.12
CA ASN A 365 3.95 3.61 5.80
C ASN A 365 3.00 2.88 4.84
N ALA A 366 3.11 3.07 3.52
CA ALA A 366 2.15 2.56 2.55
C ALA A 366 1.93 1.03 2.60
N ALA A 367 2.97 0.26 2.97
CA ALA A 367 2.88 -1.20 3.15
C ALA A 367 2.07 -1.63 4.40
N TYR A 368 1.73 -0.69 5.29
CA TYR A 368 1.06 -0.94 6.56
C TYR A 368 -0.24 -0.11 6.70
N PRO A 369 -1.24 -0.29 5.81
CA PRO A 369 -2.50 0.47 5.84
C PRO A 369 -3.28 0.32 7.16
N GLN A 370 -3.12 -0.81 7.85
CA GLN A 370 -3.74 -1.08 9.15
C GLN A 370 -3.26 -0.18 10.29
N LEU A 371 -2.17 0.58 10.08
CA LEU A 371 -1.60 1.49 11.09
C LEU A 371 -2.00 2.96 10.86
N ALA A 372 -2.92 3.24 9.93
CA ALA A 372 -3.33 4.59 9.54
C ALA A 372 -3.90 5.42 10.71
N HIS A 373 -4.48 4.78 11.73
CA HIS A 373 -5.04 5.46 12.91
C HIS A 373 -3.97 5.95 13.89
N LEU A 374 -2.76 5.38 13.84
CA LEU A 374 -1.64 5.75 14.70
C LEU A 374 -1.01 7.08 14.26
N SER A 375 -0.61 7.90 15.23
CA SER A 375 -0.10 9.25 14.94
C SER A 375 1.36 9.26 14.50
N ALA A 376 1.73 10.11 13.54
CA ALA A 376 3.10 10.29 13.09
C ALA A 376 3.36 11.75 12.72
N GLN A 377 4.46 12.34 13.21
CA GLN A 377 4.88 13.69 12.85
C GLN A 377 6.36 13.70 12.51
N ILE A 378 6.69 13.90 11.23
CA ILE A 378 8.08 13.83 10.74
C ILE A 378 8.46 15.16 10.08
N THR A 379 9.61 15.71 10.45
CA THR A 379 10.17 16.93 9.85
C THR A 379 11.58 16.66 9.32
N ILE A 380 11.79 16.92 8.04
CA ILE A 380 13.07 16.75 7.35
C ILE A 380 13.51 18.11 6.82
N SER A 381 14.62 18.64 7.33
CA SER A 381 15.09 19.99 6.98
C SER A 381 16.61 20.14 6.94
N LYS A 382 17.12 21.03 6.09
CA LYS A 382 18.55 21.38 6.01
C LYS A 382 19.49 20.19 5.74
N ASN A 383 19.01 19.10 5.13
CA ASN A 383 19.85 17.94 4.80
C ASN A 383 20.49 18.10 3.42
N SER A 384 21.67 17.51 3.22
CA SER A 384 22.40 17.52 1.95
C SER A 384 22.52 16.10 1.40
N PHE A 385 21.90 15.84 0.25
CA PHE A 385 21.97 14.59 -0.51
C PHE A 385 22.77 14.82 -1.79
N LYS A 386 24.03 14.38 -1.80
CA LYS A 386 24.96 14.62 -2.92
C LYS A 386 25.69 13.36 -3.37
N PHE A 387 25.86 13.21 -4.67
CA PHE A 387 26.63 12.12 -5.30
C PHE A 387 26.12 10.70 -4.98
N ASN A 388 24.92 10.57 -4.43
CA ASN A 388 24.32 9.27 -4.16
C ASN A 388 23.84 8.64 -5.47
N THR A 389 23.80 7.31 -5.49
CA THR A 389 23.39 6.51 -6.64
C THR A 389 22.34 5.49 -6.19
N GLY A 390 21.18 5.45 -6.83
CA GLY A 390 20.12 4.49 -6.48
C GLY A 390 18.86 4.66 -7.33
N GLN A 391 17.87 3.76 -7.17
CA GLN A 391 16.56 3.90 -7.84
C GLN A 391 15.82 5.16 -7.39
N SER A 392 15.94 5.47 -6.09
CA SER A 392 15.47 6.72 -5.51
C SER A 392 16.49 7.24 -4.52
N ILE A 393 16.73 8.54 -4.48
CA ILE A 393 17.66 9.11 -3.49
C ILE A 393 16.93 9.37 -2.18
N VAL A 394 15.72 9.93 -2.27
CA VAL A 394 14.81 10.14 -1.15
C VAL A 394 13.46 9.52 -1.49
N SER A 395 12.91 8.72 -0.58
CA SER A 395 11.61 8.06 -0.73
C SER A 395 10.78 8.28 0.54
N ILE A 396 9.72 9.08 0.43
CA ILE A 396 8.92 9.54 1.58
C ILE A 396 7.41 9.34 1.33
N GLY A 397 6.67 8.94 2.35
CA GLY A 397 5.21 8.95 2.30
C GLY A 397 4.56 8.08 3.38
N LEU A 398 3.56 8.63 4.06
CA LEU A 398 2.86 7.96 5.14
C LEU A 398 1.64 7.19 4.63
N ASN A 399 0.69 6.84 5.50
CA ASN A 399 -0.57 6.25 5.05
C ASN A 399 -1.43 7.34 4.39
N GLU A 400 -1.97 7.05 3.21
CA GLU A 400 -2.91 7.95 2.53
C GLU A 400 -4.19 8.10 3.35
N ASP A 401 -4.79 9.30 3.33
CA ASP A 401 -6.00 9.67 4.08
C ASP A 401 -5.91 9.57 5.62
N ALA A 402 -4.73 9.29 6.18
CA ALA A 402 -4.52 9.26 7.62
C ALA A 402 -4.44 10.68 8.22
N SER A 403 -5.49 11.11 8.92
CA SER A 403 -5.60 12.47 9.51
C SER A 403 -4.59 12.75 10.63
N ASN A 404 -4.09 11.72 11.31
CA ASN A 404 -3.14 11.84 12.42
C ASN A 404 -1.66 11.71 11.97
N GLN A 405 -1.40 11.63 10.67
CA GLN A 405 -0.07 11.41 10.10
C GLN A 405 0.31 12.58 9.18
N MET A 406 1.48 13.18 9.42
CA MET A 406 1.97 14.32 8.67
C MET A 406 3.49 14.27 8.49
N LEU A 407 3.98 14.55 7.27
CA LEU A 407 5.40 14.65 6.96
C LEU A 407 5.72 15.97 6.25
N LEU A 408 6.70 16.70 6.79
CA LEU A 408 7.20 17.95 6.23
C LEU A 408 8.60 17.73 5.66
N PHE A 409 8.75 17.94 4.35
CA PHE A 409 10.05 17.98 3.68
C PHE A 409 10.31 19.43 3.24
N ASN A 410 10.93 20.21 4.12
CA ASN A 410 11.02 21.66 3.92
C ASN A 410 12.31 22.29 4.46
N GLN A 411 12.46 23.60 4.27
CA GLN A 411 13.59 24.39 4.80
C GLN A 411 14.96 23.91 4.32
N GLN A 412 15.24 24.09 3.03
CA GLN A 412 16.57 23.93 2.41
C GLN A 412 17.15 22.50 2.45
N ASN A 413 16.37 21.48 2.11
CA ASN A 413 16.99 20.21 1.73
C ASN A 413 17.62 20.35 0.33
N GLU A 414 18.90 19.99 0.20
CA GLU A 414 19.65 20.01 -1.06
C GLU A 414 19.75 18.61 -1.64
N VAL A 415 19.00 18.32 -2.70
CA VAL A 415 19.07 17.06 -3.46
C VAL A 415 19.75 17.35 -4.79
N ARG A 416 21.07 17.20 -4.87
CA ARG A 416 21.86 17.66 -6.03
C ARG A 416 22.97 16.70 -6.44
N GLU A 417 23.31 16.69 -7.71
CA GLU A 417 24.43 15.89 -8.28
C GLU A 417 24.32 14.38 -7.99
N ASN A 418 23.11 13.86 -7.80
CA ASN A 418 22.87 12.43 -7.63
C ASN A 418 22.63 11.73 -8.97
N THR A 419 22.83 10.42 -8.99
CA THR A 419 22.59 9.55 -10.14
C THR A 419 21.40 8.65 -9.86
N VAL A 420 20.36 8.72 -10.69
CA VAL A 420 19.18 7.87 -10.54
C VAL A 420 19.28 6.70 -11.53
N ILE A 421 19.15 5.48 -11.02
CA ILE A 421 19.21 4.26 -11.83
C ILE A 421 17.78 3.87 -12.22
N ASN A 422 17.56 3.51 -13.50
CA ASN A 422 16.39 2.76 -13.92
C ASN A 422 16.66 1.26 -13.70
N PRO A 423 15.98 0.61 -12.73
CA PRO A 423 16.18 -0.82 -12.45
C PRO A 423 15.91 -1.75 -13.64
N PHE A 424 14.96 -1.36 -14.50
CA PHE A 424 14.50 -2.17 -15.62
C PHE A 424 14.56 -1.32 -16.90
N PRO A 425 15.70 -1.22 -17.58
CA PRO A 425 15.82 -0.37 -18.78
C PRO A 425 14.94 -0.83 -19.95
N TYR A 426 14.55 -2.12 -19.97
CA TYR A 426 13.74 -2.71 -21.03
C TYR A 426 12.25 -2.82 -20.68
N LEU A 427 11.84 -2.50 -19.45
CA LEU A 427 10.46 -2.58 -18.99
C LEU A 427 10.07 -1.29 -18.27
N ASN A 428 8.91 -0.72 -18.56
CA ASN A 428 8.42 0.51 -17.94
C ASN A 428 7.55 0.18 -16.71
N PRO A 429 8.07 0.29 -15.47
CA PRO A 429 7.30 -0.09 -14.29
C PRO A 429 6.20 0.93 -14.04
N ARG A 430 4.99 0.45 -13.76
CA ARG A 430 3.89 1.32 -13.35
C ARG A 430 3.96 1.62 -11.86
N SER A 431 4.14 0.62 -10.99
CA SER A 431 4.14 0.78 -9.53
C SER A 431 5.47 1.19 -8.89
N SER A 432 6.59 1.15 -9.62
CA SER A 432 7.92 1.47 -9.07
C SER A 432 8.66 2.51 -9.92
N PRO A 433 8.32 3.81 -9.84
CA PRO A 433 9.05 4.87 -10.51
C PRO A 433 10.49 4.97 -9.98
N TYR A 434 11.29 5.77 -10.69
CA TYR A 434 12.65 6.11 -10.31
C TYR A 434 12.84 7.62 -10.46
N ALA A 435 13.31 8.30 -9.40
CA ALA A 435 13.48 9.74 -9.37
C ALA A 435 14.41 10.14 -8.23
N ALA A 436 14.89 11.40 -8.23
CA ALA A 436 15.66 11.89 -7.09
C ALA A 436 14.80 11.90 -5.80
N LEU A 437 13.53 12.30 -5.91
CA LEU A 437 12.53 12.23 -4.84
C LEU A 437 11.31 11.42 -5.27
N ILE A 438 10.93 10.41 -4.49
CA ILE A 438 9.68 9.65 -4.67
C ILE A 438 8.73 9.95 -3.51
N VAL A 439 7.46 10.21 -3.84
CA VAL A 439 6.41 10.55 -2.88
C VAL A 439 5.25 9.55 -3.00
N SER A 440 4.81 8.96 -1.89
CA SER A 440 3.75 7.93 -1.91
C SER A 440 2.42 8.32 -1.27
N SER A 441 2.26 9.55 -0.78
CA SER A 441 1.03 10.00 -0.11
C SER A 441 0.83 11.51 -0.17
N SER A 442 -0.43 11.96 -0.07
CA SER A 442 -0.85 13.37 -0.14
C SER A 442 -0.63 14.14 1.17
N ASN A 443 -0.42 13.45 2.30
CA ASN A 443 -0.07 14.05 3.60
C ASN A 443 1.41 14.46 3.74
N VAL A 444 2.14 14.47 2.62
CA VAL A 444 3.51 14.97 2.52
C VAL A 444 3.48 16.37 1.91
N GLU A 445 4.03 17.35 2.63
CA GLU A 445 4.21 18.71 2.13
C GLU A 445 5.68 18.96 1.78
N ILE A 446 5.95 19.34 0.54
CA ILE A 446 7.30 19.53 -0.01
C ILE A 446 7.43 20.99 -0.40
N ARG A 447 8.16 21.79 0.38
CA ARG A 447 8.30 23.23 0.08
C ARG A 447 9.68 23.77 0.41
N ARG A 448 10.17 24.72 -0.39
CA ARG A 448 11.43 25.44 -0.14
C ARG A 448 12.65 24.53 -0.09
N ASN A 449 12.74 23.58 -1.02
CA ASN A 449 13.88 22.68 -1.22
C ASN A 449 14.60 22.97 -2.55
N CYS A 450 15.75 22.33 -2.74
CA CYS A 450 16.64 22.58 -3.86
C CYS A 450 17.00 21.29 -4.61
N PHE A 451 16.56 21.20 -5.86
CA PHE A 451 16.78 20.06 -6.74
C PHE A 451 17.67 20.45 -7.92
N LYS A 452 18.66 19.61 -8.23
CA LYS A 452 19.46 19.70 -9.46
C LYS A 452 20.24 18.40 -9.67
N ASN A 453 19.68 17.44 -10.40
CA ASN A 453 20.28 16.12 -10.58
C ASN A 453 20.41 15.78 -12.07
N PRO A 454 21.45 16.28 -12.78
CA PRO A 454 21.56 16.12 -14.23
C PRO A 454 21.53 14.67 -14.74
N ARG A 455 21.97 13.71 -13.92
CA ARG A 455 21.96 12.26 -14.22
C ARG A 455 20.69 11.54 -13.76
N ALA A 456 19.61 12.28 -13.50
CA ALA A 456 18.29 11.73 -13.21
C ALA A 456 17.33 12.11 -14.35
N SER A 457 16.54 11.13 -14.83
CA SER A 457 15.44 11.38 -15.76
C SER A 457 14.36 12.24 -15.11
N PHE A 458 14.08 11.98 -13.83
CA PHE A 458 13.07 12.68 -13.05
C PHE A 458 13.64 13.24 -11.74
N GLU A 459 13.34 14.50 -11.43
CA GLU A 459 13.65 15.13 -10.15
C GLU A 459 12.68 14.66 -9.06
N ILE A 460 11.40 14.57 -9.41
CA ILE A 460 10.33 14.10 -8.51
C ILE A 460 9.40 13.14 -9.25
N ALA A 461 8.97 12.10 -8.56
CA ALA A 461 7.95 11.17 -9.01
C ALA A 461 6.95 10.85 -7.90
N THR A 462 5.72 10.51 -8.29
CA THR A 462 4.69 10.02 -7.36
C THR A 462 4.40 8.54 -7.58
N GLU A 463 4.21 7.82 -6.48
CA GLU A 463 3.68 6.45 -6.44
C GLU A 463 2.21 6.42 -6.02
N LEU A 464 1.62 7.56 -5.67
CA LEU A 464 0.23 7.64 -5.24
C LEU A 464 -0.71 7.37 -6.42
N SER A 465 -1.20 6.14 -6.53
CA SER A 465 -2.17 5.71 -7.55
C SER A 465 -3.60 6.13 -7.20
N GLN A 466 -3.80 7.43 -6.97
CA GLN A 466 -5.10 8.06 -6.76
C GLN A 466 -5.16 9.34 -7.58
N HIS A 467 -5.71 9.25 -8.79
CA HIS A 467 -5.73 10.32 -9.79
C HIS A 467 -6.55 11.57 -9.39
N ALA A 468 -7.42 11.45 -8.38
CA ALA A 468 -8.21 12.54 -7.82
C ALA A 468 -7.48 13.31 -6.71
N LYS A 469 -6.37 12.75 -6.20
CA LYS A 469 -5.50 13.36 -5.20
C LYS A 469 -4.35 14.10 -5.87
N TRP A 470 -3.67 14.92 -5.10
CA TRP A 470 -2.51 15.68 -5.55
C TRP A 470 -1.47 15.77 -4.44
N ILE A 471 -0.23 16.05 -4.83
CA ILE A 471 0.90 16.26 -3.92
C ILE A 471 1.32 17.72 -3.99
N ASP A 472 1.47 18.35 -2.83
CA ASP A 472 1.90 19.74 -2.73
C ASP A 472 3.42 19.85 -2.76
N ALA A 473 3.94 20.27 -3.93
CA ALA A 473 5.35 20.49 -4.19
C ALA A 473 5.64 21.95 -4.60
N ARG A 474 4.84 22.89 -4.12
CA ARG A 474 4.99 24.33 -4.40
C ARG A 474 6.20 24.94 -3.70
N GLU A 475 6.65 26.10 -4.16
CA GLU A 475 7.76 26.87 -3.61
C GLU A 475 9.12 26.14 -3.59
N ASN A 476 9.33 25.12 -4.44
CA ASN A 476 10.63 24.44 -4.59
C ASN A 476 11.45 24.99 -5.76
N ASN A 477 12.78 24.86 -5.67
CA ASN A 477 13.68 25.15 -6.77
C ASN A 477 14.02 23.87 -7.54
N TRP A 478 13.67 23.84 -8.83
CA TRP A 478 13.87 22.67 -9.72
C TRP A 478 15.13 22.78 -10.58
N GLY A 479 16.12 23.55 -10.15
CA GLY A 479 17.43 23.67 -10.80
C GLY A 479 17.49 24.61 -12.01
N HIS A 480 16.35 24.94 -12.61
CA HIS A 480 16.22 25.87 -13.73
C HIS A 480 15.12 26.91 -13.49
N PRO A 481 15.30 28.17 -13.94
CA PRO A 481 14.30 29.23 -13.76
C PRO A 481 13.15 29.18 -14.78
N PHE A 482 13.29 28.40 -15.87
CA PHE A 482 12.32 28.30 -16.94
C PHE A 482 11.58 26.95 -16.92
N PRO A 483 10.23 26.93 -16.92
CA PRO A 483 9.43 25.71 -16.87
C PRO A 483 9.77 24.65 -17.92
N GLY A 484 10.02 25.04 -19.17
CA GLY A 484 10.34 24.10 -20.26
C GLY A 484 11.56 23.21 -20.00
N ASN A 485 12.49 23.65 -19.16
CA ASN A 485 13.72 22.90 -18.85
C ASN A 485 13.57 21.88 -17.72
N PHE A 486 12.51 21.95 -16.90
CA PHE A 486 12.34 21.03 -15.77
C PHE A 486 10.99 20.30 -15.74
N MET A 487 9.96 20.78 -16.43
CA MET A 487 8.62 20.18 -16.37
C MET A 487 8.54 18.75 -16.92
N HIS A 488 9.40 18.41 -17.90
CA HIS A 488 9.53 17.05 -18.41
C HIS A 488 10.25 16.10 -17.43
N ARG A 489 10.83 16.63 -16.34
CA ARG A 489 11.54 15.89 -15.29
C ARG A 489 10.65 15.64 -14.06
N ILE A 490 9.34 15.86 -14.18
CA ILE A 490 8.33 15.56 -13.15
C ILE A 490 7.52 14.38 -13.66
N PHE A 491 7.53 13.27 -12.92
CA PHE A 491 6.76 12.07 -13.24
C PHE A 491 5.48 12.00 -12.41
N ASP A 492 4.35 12.33 -13.02
CA ASP A 492 3.04 12.42 -12.34
C ASP A 492 1.88 11.97 -13.24
N GLN A 493 0.66 12.40 -12.92
CA GLN A 493 -0.54 12.13 -13.71
C GLN A 493 -0.38 12.41 -15.22
N PHE A 494 0.47 13.37 -15.62
CA PHE A 494 0.70 13.67 -17.03
C PHE A 494 1.35 12.48 -17.75
N ASN A 495 2.31 11.80 -17.14
CA ASN A 495 2.98 10.63 -17.72
C ASN A 495 2.14 9.35 -17.59
N ARG A 496 1.36 9.25 -16.50
CA ARG A 496 0.56 8.07 -16.18
C ARG A 496 -0.78 8.48 -15.59
N TYR A 497 -1.87 8.30 -16.34
CA TYR A 497 -3.19 8.85 -15.99
C TYR A 497 -3.73 8.38 -14.62
N SER A 498 -3.29 7.23 -14.11
CA SER A 498 -3.74 6.67 -12.83
C SER A 498 -3.04 7.26 -11.60
N LEU A 499 -2.01 8.08 -11.77
CA LEU A 499 -1.27 8.72 -10.67
C LEU A 499 -1.93 10.04 -10.25
N ALA A 500 -1.65 10.45 -9.01
CA ALA A 500 -1.91 11.80 -8.52
C ALA A 500 -1.10 12.84 -9.31
N SER A 501 -1.61 14.06 -9.41
CA SER A 501 -0.83 15.18 -9.96
C SER A 501 0.16 15.73 -8.93
N ILE A 502 1.29 16.28 -9.40
CA ILE A 502 2.25 16.97 -8.54
C ILE A 502 2.14 18.48 -8.81
N GLU A 503 1.66 19.23 -7.83
CA GLU A 503 1.50 20.67 -7.96
C GLU A 503 2.81 21.38 -7.64
N VAL A 504 3.44 21.96 -8.67
CA VAL A 504 4.71 22.67 -8.56
C VAL A 504 4.59 24.18 -8.73
N ASN A 505 3.40 24.70 -9.03
CA ASN A 505 3.16 26.13 -9.25
C ASN A 505 2.56 26.79 -7.98
N PRO A 506 3.17 27.87 -7.45
CA PRO A 506 4.37 28.56 -7.93
C PRO A 506 5.67 27.86 -7.49
N PHE A 507 6.78 28.16 -8.15
CA PHE A 507 8.11 27.58 -7.89
C PHE A 507 9.15 28.67 -7.55
N ALA A 508 10.26 28.28 -6.92
CA ALA A 508 11.36 29.18 -6.57
C ALA A 508 12.41 29.22 -7.69
N ALA A 509 12.69 30.40 -8.24
CA ALA A 509 13.69 30.55 -9.30
C ALA A 509 15.14 30.33 -8.80
N VAL A 510 15.40 30.68 -7.54
CA VAL A 510 16.71 30.54 -6.87
C VAL A 510 16.54 29.83 -5.53
N CYS A 511 17.44 28.88 -5.27
CA CYS A 511 17.40 27.98 -4.10
C CYS A 511 17.83 28.64 -2.78
N ASN A 512 18.96 29.36 -2.74
CA ASN A 512 19.65 29.73 -1.50
C ASN A 512 19.46 31.21 -1.08
N GLU A 513 18.41 31.87 -1.56
CA GLU A 513 18.06 33.22 -1.08
C GLU A 513 17.23 33.13 0.20
N ARG A 514 17.47 34.06 1.14
CA ARG A 514 16.75 34.12 2.43
C ARG A 514 15.23 34.26 2.24
N ASN A 515 14.83 34.97 1.19
CA ASN A 515 13.47 35.06 0.67
C ASN A 515 13.52 34.77 -0.84
N PRO A 516 13.35 33.52 -1.28
CA PRO A 516 13.46 33.17 -2.68
C PRO A 516 12.37 33.86 -3.50
N HIS A 517 12.73 34.34 -4.70
CA HIS A 517 11.75 34.88 -5.62
C HIS A 517 10.80 33.77 -6.13
N ILE A 518 9.55 33.80 -5.65
CA ILE A 518 8.50 32.86 -6.04
C ILE A 518 7.93 33.32 -7.38
N THR A 519 8.07 32.46 -8.39
CA THR A 519 7.65 32.70 -9.77
C THR A 519 6.50 31.75 -10.12
N THR A 520 5.54 32.22 -10.91
CA THR A 520 4.46 31.39 -11.41
C THR A 520 4.79 30.83 -12.79
N VAL A 521 4.25 29.65 -13.09
CA VAL A 521 4.28 29.06 -14.43
C VAL A 521 3.30 29.87 -15.30
N GLN A 522 3.76 30.93 -15.94
CA GLN A 522 2.93 31.70 -16.88
C GLN A 522 3.05 31.09 -18.29
N GLN A 523 1.91 30.85 -18.93
CA GLN A 523 1.80 30.49 -20.36
C GLN A 523 2.56 29.21 -20.77
N TYR A 524 2.80 28.28 -19.86
CA TYR A 524 3.42 26.99 -20.17
C TYR A 524 2.49 25.84 -19.82
N TYR A 525 2.30 24.93 -20.77
CA TYR A 525 1.61 23.66 -20.59
C TYR A 525 2.51 22.55 -21.13
N ARG A 526 2.40 21.36 -20.53
CA ARG A 526 3.09 20.16 -21.04
C ARG A 526 2.35 19.70 -22.30
N SER A 527 3.07 19.61 -23.42
CA SER A 527 2.53 19.10 -24.69
C SER A 527 2.69 17.59 -24.77
N PHE A 528 1.68 16.90 -25.30
CA PHE A 528 1.75 15.46 -25.55
C PHE A 528 2.60 15.10 -26.79
N ARG A 529 2.86 16.09 -27.67
CA ARG A 529 3.82 15.99 -28.77
C ARG A 529 5.13 16.65 -28.36
N LYS A 530 6.26 16.00 -28.60
CA LYS A 530 7.58 16.60 -28.36
C LYS A 530 7.99 17.48 -29.53
N ASP A 531 8.51 18.67 -29.22
CA ASP A 531 9.10 19.57 -30.20
C ASP A 531 10.31 18.88 -30.87
N GLY A 532 10.24 18.67 -32.19
CA GLY A 532 11.29 18.00 -32.97
C GLY A 532 11.12 16.49 -33.16
N GLU A 533 10.19 15.84 -32.45
CA GLU A 533 9.85 14.41 -32.62
C GLU A 533 8.32 14.24 -32.81
N PRO A 534 7.75 14.67 -33.95
CA PRO A 534 6.30 14.75 -34.14
C PRO A 534 5.58 13.38 -34.12
N TYR A 535 6.31 12.29 -34.34
CA TYR A 535 5.80 10.93 -34.30
C TYR A 535 5.93 10.26 -32.91
N VAL A 536 6.50 10.95 -31.92
CA VAL A 536 6.60 10.45 -30.54
C VAL A 536 5.56 11.17 -29.70
N LEU A 537 4.60 10.40 -29.17
CA LEU A 537 3.50 10.94 -28.38
C LEU A 537 3.56 10.38 -26.95
N GLY A 538 3.07 11.17 -26.00
CA GLY A 538 2.96 10.75 -24.61
C GLY A 538 2.37 11.83 -23.73
N GLY A 539 1.38 11.45 -22.93
CA GLY A 539 0.80 12.29 -21.89
C GLY A 539 -0.62 12.77 -22.17
N THR A 540 -1.00 13.89 -21.53
CA THR A 540 -2.38 14.37 -21.53
C THR A 540 -2.66 15.32 -22.71
N ILE A 541 -3.75 15.05 -23.44
CA ILE A 541 -4.27 15.84 -24.55
C ILE A 541 -5.33 16.77 -24.00
N TRP A 542 -5.06 18.08 -23.99
CA TRP A 542 -5.95 19.11 -23.42
C TRP A 542 -6.87 19.78 -24.45
N GLU A 543 -6.49 19.73 -25.72
CA GLU A 543 -7.15 20.44 -26.82
C GLU A 543 -7.56 19.46 -27.92
N ASN A 544 -8.33 19.94 -28.90
CA ASN A 544 -8.69 19.15 -30.06
C ASN A 544 -7.47 18.97 -30.98
N GLU A 545 -7.17 17.72 -31.30
CA GLU A 545 -5.95 17.33 -31.98
C GLU A 545 -6.26 16.42 -33.16
N ASP A 546 -5.69 16.76 -34.32
CA ASP A 546 -5.81 15.95 -35.52
C ASP A 546 -4.45 15.28 -35.83
N LEU A 547 -4.49 13.97 -36.05
CA LEU A 547 -3.32 13.15 -36.40
C LEU A 547 -3.41 12.71 -37.86
N ASP A 548 -2.39 13.11 -38.63
CA ASP A 548 -2.19 12.65 -40.00
C ASP A 548 -1.81 11.17 -40.03
N THR A 549 -2.01 10.52 -41.19
CA THR A 549 -1.62 9.13 -41.41
C THR A 549 -0.12 8.94 -41.14
N GLY A 550 0.22 8.04 -40.23
CA GLY A 550 1.61 7.78 -39.86
C GLY A 550 1.76 6.65 -38.83
N ARG A 551 3.01 6.35 -38.49
CA ARG A 551 3.37 5.42 -37.41
C ARG A 551 3.85 6.22 -36.21
N TYR A 552 3.09 6.20 -35.14
CA TYR A 552 3.36 6.96 -33.93
C TYR A 552 3.87 6.03 -32.82
N THR A 553 4.98 6.40 -32.17
CA THR A 553 5.51 5.69 -31.02
C THR A 553 5.00 6.33 -29.74
N ILE A 554 4.35 5.54 -28.89
CA ILE A 554 3.79 6.00 -27.61
C ILE A 554 4.73 5.60 -26.48
N VAL A 555 5.23 6.61 -25.75
CA VAL A 555 6.25 6.44 -24.70
C VAL A 555 5.72 6.65 -23.28
N ASP A 556 4.67 7.44 -23.13
CA ASP A 556 3.93 7.69 -21.89
C ASP A 556 2.44 7.47 -22.14
N ASP A 557 1.64 7.30 -21.08
CA ASP A 557 0.21 7.06 -21.24
C ASP A 557 -0.47 8.20 -22.00
N LEU A 558 -1.34 7.87 -22.95
CA LEU A 558 -2.19 8.86 -23.59
C LEU A 558 -3.46 9.07 -22.77
N ASN A 559 -3.81 10.31 -22.48
CA ASN A 559 -5.04 10.65 -21.78
C ASN A 559 -5.80 11.75 -22.53
N VAL A 560 -6.91 11.39 -23.16
CA VAL A 560 -7.84 12.35 -23.78
C VAL A 560 -8.79 12.83 -22.71
N ILE A 561 -8.66 14.08 -22.29
CA ILE A 561 -9.49 14.63 -21.20
C ILE A 561 -10.94 14.86 -21.63
N PRO A 562 -11.87 15.00 -20.67
CA PRO A 562 -13.20 15.55 -20.92
C PRO A 562 -13.19 16.80 -21.82
N GLY A 563 -14.06 16.84 -22.82
CA GLY A 563 -14.19 17.97 -23.75
C GLY A 563 -13.12 18.11 -24.84
N ALA A 564 -12.02 17.35 -24.79
CA ALA A 564 -11.03 17.28 -25.87
C ALA A 564 -11.38 16.18 -26.88
N ARG A 565 -11.00 16.37 -28.16
CA ARG A 565 -11.23 15.42 -29.25
C ARG A 565 -9.94 15.05 -29.95
N LEU A 566 -9.70 13.76 -30.11
CA LEU A 566 -8.59 13.22 -30.91
C LEU A 566 -9.13 12.65 -32.22
N THR A 567 -8.81 13.30 -33.34
CA THR A 567 -9.17 12.83 -34.68
C THR A 567 -7.99 12.08 -35.31
N ILE A 568 -8.24 10.89 -35.84
CA ILE A 568 -7.20 9.99 -36.34
C ILE A 568 -7.47 9.63 -37.80
N SER A 569 -6.48 9.87 -38.66
CA SER A 569 -6.57 9.52 -40.08
C SER A 569 -6.48 7.99 -40.30
N PRO A 570 -7.22 7.42 -41.26
CA PRO A 570 -7.07 6.01 -41.67
C PRO A 570 -5.63 5.63 -42.01
N GLY A 571 -5.28 4.36 -41.79
CA GLY A 571 -3.93 3.83 -42.03
C GLY A 571 -2.91 4.18 -40.92
N THR A 572 -3.34 4.92 -39.89
CA THR A 572 -2.48 5.26 -38.74
C THR A 572 -2.19 4.04 -37.86
N VAL A 573 -0.93 3.91 -37.43
CA VAL A 573 -0.48 2.86 -36.52
C VAL A 573 0.10 3.47 -35.25
N PHE A 574 -0.43 3.08 -34.10
CA PHE A 574 0.10 3.42 -32.79
C PHE A 574 0.90 2.24 -32.22
N GLU A 575 2.19 2.47 -31.99
CA GLU A 575 3.11 1.50 -31.39
C GLU A 575 3.37 1.88 -29.94
N PHE A 576 2.74 1.16 -29.02
CA PHE A 576 2.89 1.40 -27.60
C PHE A 576 4.13 0.70 -27.03
N SER A 577 4.88 1.45 -26.23
CA SER A 577 5.89 0.89 -25.35
C SER A 577 5.23 -0.01 -24.30
N ASN A 578 6.00 -0.94 -23.72
CA ASN A 578 5.45 -1.86 -22.73
C ASN A 578 4.89 -1.13 -21.50
N GLY A 579 3.83 -1.68 -20.91
CA GLY A 579 3.16 -1.10 -19.73
C GLY A 579 2.48 0.26 -19.95
N VAL A 580 2.54 0.84 -21.15
CA VAL A 580 1.88 2.11 -21.50
C VAL A 580 0.45 1.84 -21.94
N GLY A 581 -0.49 2.68 -21.51
CA GLY A 581 -1.91 2.57 -21.83
C GLY A 581 -2.49 3.84 -22.45
N MET A 582 -3.76 3.75 -22.81
CA MET A 582 -4.54 4.89 -23.28
C MET A 582 -5.83 5.00 -22.49
N LEU A 583 -6.14 6.20 -22.00
CA LEU A 583 -7.39 6.56 -21.35
C LEU A 583 -8.15 7.56 -22.20
N VAL A 584 -9.42 7.25 -22.46
CA VAL A 584 -10.33 8.08 -23.24
C VAL A 584 -11.44 8.56 -22.32
N GLN A 585 -11.43 9.86 -22.03
CA GLN A 585 -12.47 10.57 -21.28
C GLN A 585 -13.16 11.64 -22.12
N GLY A 586 -12.53 12.10 -23.20
CA GLY A 586 -13.15 12.96 -24.20
C GLY A 586 -13.68 12.14 -25.37
N GLU A 587 -13.37 12.61 -26.58
CA GLU A 587 -13.81 12.00 -27.84
C GLU A 587 -12.62 11.47 -28.64
N MET A 588 -12.83 10.32 -29.30
CA MET A 588 -11.89 9.78 -30.28
C MET A 588 -12.65 9.46 -31.56
N ILE A 589 -12.20 10.00 -32.68
CA ILE A 589 -12.93 9.97 -33.94
C ILE A 589 -11.99 9.58 -35.08
N ARG A 590 -12.51 8.79 -36.02
CA ARG A 590 -11.84 8.49 -37.29
C ARG A 590 -12.13 9.60 -38.31
N ALA A 591 -11.11 10.11 -38.99
CA ALA A 591 -11.18 11.27 -39.89
C ALA A 591 -11.91 11.03 -41.24
N ASP A 592 -12.97 10.22 -41.27
CA ASP A 592 -13.58 9.73 -42.50
C ASP A 592 -14.69 10.64 -43.05
N PHE A 593 -14.38 11.37 -44.13
CA PHE A 593 -15.41 11.95 -45.02
C PHE A 593 -15.80 11.00 -46.17
N GLN A 594 -15.00 9.96 -46.47
CA GLN A 594 -15.25 8.91 -47.46
C GLN A 594 -14.67 7.61 -46.92
N ARG A 595 -15.51 6.62 -46.53
CA ARG A 595 -15.13 5.33 -45.91
C ARG A 595 -13.86 4.70 -46.52
N ALA A 596 -12.68 5.01 -45.95
CA ALA A 596 -11.42 4.45 -46.41
C ALA A 596 -11.32 3.00 -45.94
N SER A 597 -10.73 2.12 -46.76
CA SER A 597 -10.60 0.70 -46.42
C SER A 597 -9.53 0.41 -45.36
N GLU A 598 -8.60 1.33 -45.13
CA GLU A 598 -7.45 1.12 -44.24
C GLU A 598 -7.85 1.24 -42.77
N PRO A 599 -7.53 0.23 -41.92
CA PRO A 599 -7.86 0.27 -40.50
C PRO A 599 -6.90 1.17 -39.70
N ILE A 600 -7.35 1.65 -38.55
CA ILE A 600 -6.47 2.25 -37.53
C ILE A 600 -5.97 1.13 -36.60
N THR A 601 -4.66 1.03 -36.39
CA THR A 601 -4.06 -0.08 -35.64
C THR A 601 -3.40 0.38 -34.35
N PHE A 602 -3.73 -0.27 -33.23
CA PHE A 602 -3.10 -0.12 -31.92
C PHE A 602 -2.35 -1.42 -31.60
N THR A 603 -1.03 -1.35 -31.53
CA THR A 603 -0.17 -2.53 -31.35
C THR A 603 0.98 -2.24 -30.39
N SER A 604 1.63 -3.31 -29.92
CA SER A 604 2.86 -3.17 -29.14
C SER A 604 4.05 -2.92 -30.08
N ARG A 605 5.00 -2.12 -29.62
CA ARG A 605 6.30 -1.98 -30.30
C ARG A 605 6.94 -3.38 -30.47
N PRO A 606 7.58 -3.68 -31.62
CA PRO A 606 8.25 -4.95 -31.82
C PRO A 606 9.22 -5.27 -30.68
N PHE A 607 9.02 -6.42 -30.03
CA PHE A 607 9.87 -6.87 -28.93
C PHE A 607 11.10 -7.59 -29.48
N GLN A 608 12.25 -7.29 -28.89
CA GLN A 608 13.49 -8.03 -29.11
C GLN A 608 14.00 -8.47 -27.74
N LEU A 609 14.24 -9.78 -27.56
CA LEU A 609 14.72 -10.33 -26.31
C LEU A 609 16.11 -9.75 -25.99
N PRO A 610 16.27 -9.00 -24.89
CA PRO A 610 17.56 -8.42 -24.54
C PRO A 610 18.51 -9.51 -24.04
N LYS A 611 19.78 -9.45 -24.46
CA LYS A 611 20.83 -10.33 -23.93
C LYS A 611 21.41 -9.71 -22.66
N MET A 612 21.11 -10.34 -21.52
CA MET A 612 21.54 -9.89 -20.20
C MET A 612 22.88 -10.54 -19.84
N SER A 613 23.78 -9.79 -19.18
CA SER A 613 25.12 -10.29 -18.84
C SER A 613 25.15 -11.14 -17.57
N GLN A 614 24.15 -11.00 -16.69
CA GLN A 614 24.14 -11.63 -15.35
C GLN A 614 23.10 -12.75 -15.20
N ILE A 615 22.16 -12.90 -16.13
CA ILE A 615 21.03 -13.83 -16.04
C ILE A 615 20.59 -14.28 -17.44
N ARG A 616 20.23 -15.56 -17.62
CA ARG A 616 19.71 -16.10 -18.90
C ARG A 616 18.75 -17.27 -18.70
N LEU A 617 17.94 -17.53 -19.71
CA LEU A 617 17.15 -18.76 -19.83
C LEU A 617 17.72 -19.65 -20.92
N VAL A 618 17.75 -20.95 -20.65
CA VAL A 618 18.32 -21.94 -21.55
C VAL A 618 17.34 -23.11 -21.72
N ASP A 619 17.02 -23.48 -22.96
CA ASP A 619 16.17 -24.65 -23.23
C ASP A 619 16.96 -25.98 -23.18
N GLU A 620 16.32 -27.09 -23.57
CA GLU A 620 16.95 -28.42 -23.59
C GLU A 620 18.07 -28.56 -24.63
N ASN A 621 18.11 -27.68 -25.63
CA ASN A 621 19.11 -27.69 -26.72
C ASN A 621 20.21 -26.63 -26.52
N ASP A 622 20.32 -26.08 -25.30
CA ASP A 622 21.20 -24.97 -24.95
C ASP A 622 20.97 -23.67 -25.76
N ASN A 623 19.73 -23.44 -26.24
CA ASN A 623 19.36 -22.18 -26.88
C ASN A 623 19.00 -21.11 -25.83
N GLU A 624 19.55 -19.90 -26.00
CA GLU A 624 19.33 -18.75 -25.12
C GLU A 624 18.21 -17.81 -25.59
N GLU A 625 17.74 -17.94 -26.83
CA GLU A 625 16.68 -17.10 -27.40
C GLU A 625 15.29 -17.68 -27.12
N VAL A 626 15.03 -17.93 -25.83
CA VAL A 626 13.81 -18.59 -25.34
C VAL A 626 13.16 -17.82 -24.20
N THR A 627 11.83 -17.93 -24.10
CA THR A 627 11.05 -17.36 -22.99
C THR A 627 10.71 -18.39 -21.92
N ALA A 628 11.10 -19.65 -22.10
CA ALA A 628 10.93 -20.71 -21.12
C ALA A 628 12.13 -21.65 -21.12
N GLY A 629 12.64 -22.01 -19.95
CA GLY A 629 13.80 -22.88 -19.82
C GLY A 629 14.38 -22.91 -18.40
N ARG A 630 15.57 -23.49 -18.28
CA ARG A 630 16.41 -23.47 -17.07
C ARG A 630 16.90 -22.05 -16.80
N LEU A 631 16.86 -21.63 -15.54
CA LEU A 631 17.42 -20.36 -15.11
C LEU A 631 18.91 -20.50 -14.78
N GLU A 632 19.73 -19.66 -15.40
CA GLU A 632 21.17 -19.57 -15.15
C GLU A 632 21.57 -18.14 -14.80
N VAL A 633 22.50 -18.00 -13.86
CA VAL A 633 22.97 -16.71 -13.32
C VAL A 633 24.50 -16.67 -13.31
N PHE A 634 25.07 -15.47 -13.49
CA PHE A 634 26.51 -15.25 -13.45
C PHE A 634 26.92 -14.68 -12.10
N VAL A 635 27.51 -15.52 -11.24
CA VAL A 635 27.89 -15.14 -9.87
C VAL A 635 29.30 -15.64 -9.58
N GLY A 636 30.13 -14.81 -8.96
CA GLY A 636 31.51 -15.19 -8.61
C GLY A 636 32.42 -15.46 -9.82
N GLY A 637 32.11 -14.85 -10.98
CA GLY A 637 32.90 -15.01 -12.21
C GLY A 637 32.59 -16.26 -13.03
N GLN A 638 31.54 -17.02 -12.71
CA GLN A 638 31.11 -18.20 -13.45
C GLN A 638 29.59 -18.26 -13.60
N TRP A 639 29.13 -18.92 -14.67
CA TRP A 639 27.72 -19.28 -14.84
C TRP A 639 27.36 -20.49 -13.97
N GLY A 640 26.17 -20.48 -13.40
CA GLY A 640 25.66 -21.60 -12.63
C GLY A 640 24.14 -21.63 -12.51
N THR A 641 23.64 -22.72 -11.94
CA THR A 641 22.21 -22.96 -11.71
C THR A 641 21.75 -22.41 -10.36
N VAL A 642 20.43 -22.21 -10.24
CA VAL A 642 19.75 -21.75 -9.03
C VAL A 642 18.95 -22.89 -8.40
N CYS A 643 19.05 -23.02 -7.08
CA CYS A 643 18.29 -24.01 -6.32
C CYS A 643 16.79 -23.66 -6.22
N ASN A 644 15.92 -24.66 -6.42
CA ASN A 644 14.47 -24.47 -6.39
C ASN A 644 13.84 -24.49 -4.97
N ARG A 645 14.56 -24.91 -3.92
CA ARG A 645 14.01 -25.08 -2.56
C ARG A 645 13.44 -23.79 -1.95
N SER A 646 14.11 -22.66 -2.15
CA SER A 646 13.66 -21.35 -1.67
C SER A 646 12.98 -20.53 -2.77
N TRP A 647 12.67 -21.13 -3.92
CA TRP A 647 12.15 -20.41 -5.06
C TRP A 647 10.68 -20.09 -4.90
N SER A 648 10.34 -18.82 -5.06
CA SER A 648 8.99 -18.31 -4.92
C SER A 648 8.52 -17.63 -6.20
N GLU A 649 7.21 -17.42 -6.32
CA GLU A 649 6.62 -16.60 -7.38
C GLU A 649 7.26 -15.20 -7.45
N GLN A 650 7.62 -14.63 -6.30
CA GLN A 650 8.27 -13.31 -6.23
C GLN A 650 9.67 -13.32 -6.86
N LEU A 651 10.45 -14.38 -6.64
CA LEU A 651 11.77 -14.56 -7.25
C LEU A 651 11.65 -14.85 -8.75
N ALA A 652 10.67 -15.64 -9.17
CA ALA A 652 10.37 -15.86 -10.59
C ALA A 652 10.00 -14.57 -11.32
N ARG A 653 9.18 -13.72 -10.69
CA ARG A 653 8.82 -12.41 -11.22
C ARG A 653 10.06 -11.53 -11.35
N LEU A 654 10.89 -11.46 -10.32
CA LEU A 654 12.15 -10.71 -10.34
C LEU A 654 13.07 -11.18 -11.48
N ALA A 655 13.26 -12.49 -11.62
CA ALA A 655 14.07 -13.08 -12.67
C ALA A 655 13.53 -12.76 -14.08
N CYS A 656 12.23 -12.95 -14.33
CA CYS A 656 11.62 -12.58 -15.61
C CYS A 656 11.80 -11.09 -15.91
N ASN A 657 11.57 -10.23 -14.92
CA ASN A 657 11.73 -8.78 -15.09
C ASN A 657 13.18 -8.38 -15.40
N GLN A 658 14.15 -9.01 -14.74
CA GLN A 658 15.57 -8.80 -14.99
C GLN A 658 15.98 -9.27 -16.40
N LEU A 659 15.30 -10.27 -16.97
CA LEU A 659 15.45 -10.72 -18.36
C LEU A 659 14.75 -9.81 -19.39
N GLY A 660 14.09 -8.73 -18.96
CA GLY A 660 13.27 -7.89 -19.85
C GLY A 660 11.97 -8.57 -20.31
N LEU A 661 11.54 -9.62 -19.61
CA LEU A 661 10.31 -10.36 -19.83
C LEU A 661 9.34 -10.14 -18.66
N ILE A 662 8.12 -10.64 -18.80
CA ILE A 662 7.10 -10.59 -17.74
C ILE A 662 6.71 -11.99 -17.29
N MET A 663 6.24 -12.11 -16.05
CA MET A 663 5.73 -13.38 -15.52
C MET A 663 4.20 -13.36 -15.45
N ASP A 664 3.58 -14.42 -15.94
CA ASP A 664 2.16 -14.73 -15.71
C ASP A 664 2.01 -15.57 -14.44
N SER A 665 1.45 -14.97 -13.39
CA SER A 665 1.28 -15.62 -12.08
C SER A 665 0.37 -16.85 -12.14
N GLU A 666 -0.58 -16.91 -13.07
CA GLU A 666 -1.50 -18.05 -13.19
C GLU A 666 -0.88 -19.26 -13.89
N TYR A 667 0.28 -19.07 -14.52
CA TYR A 667 1.06 -20.13 -15.15
C TYR A 667 2.41 -20.34 -14.43
N PHE A 668 2.48 -20.04 -13.14
CA PHE A 668 3.62 -20.39 -12.30
C PHE A 668 3.71 -21.91 -12.14
N GLU A 669 4.53 -22.54 -12.98
CA GLU A 669 4.67 -23.99 -13.07
C GLU A 669 6.13 -24.43 -12.88
N ASN A 670 6.72 -24.06 -11.74
CA ASN A 670 8.07 -24.49 -11.38
C ASN A 670 8.29 -26.02 -11.41
N TRP A 671 7.23 -26.81 -11.23
CA TRP A 671 7.29 -28.27 -11.14
C TRP A 671 6.96 -29.00 -12.45
N ARG A 672 6.49 -28.30 -13.50
CA ARG A 672 6.17 -28.93 -14.80
C ARG A 672 7.30 -28.80 -15.81
N ILE A 673 8.19 -27.83 -15.62
CA ILE A 673 9.45 -27.71 -16.34
C ILE A 673 10.46 -28.48 -15.49
N PHE A 674 10.89 -29.66 -15.95
CA PHE A 674 11.96 -30.42 -15.31
C PHE A 674 13.27 -30.19 -16.10
N PRO A 675 13.96 -29.05 -15.92
CA PRO A 675 15.20 -28.81 -16.64
C PRO A 675 16.29 -29.74 -16.09
N SER A 676 17.04 -30.38 -16.99
CA SER A 676 18.33 -30.97 -16.61
C SER A 676 19.25 -29.87 -16.09
N ALA A 677 20.02 -30.13 -15.03
CA ALA A 677 21.01 -29.18 -14.53
C ALA A 677 22.15 -28.87 -15.52
N GLY A 678 22.28 -29.71 -16.56
CA GLY A 678 23.42 -29.67 -17.47
C GLY A 678 24.74 -29.90 -16.72
N ASN A 679 25.81 -29.32 -17.26
CA ASN A 679 27.17 -29.43 -16.69
C ASN A 679 27.56 -28.24 -15.80
N LEU A 680 26.60 -27.46 -15.31
CA LEU A 680 26.86 -26.24 -14.54
C LEU A 680 26.80 -26.50 -13.02
N PRO A 681 27.66 -25.82 -12.23
CA PRO A 681 27.57 -25.87 -10.78
C PRO A 681 26.36 -25.08 -10.28
N MET A 682 25.85 -25.44 -9.11
CA MET A 682 24.85 -24.65 -8.41
C MET A 682 25.54 -23.53 -7.63
N VAL A 683 25.18 -22.27 -7.95
CA VAL A 683 25.90 -21.08 -7.45
C VAL A 683 25.08 -20.23 -6.49
N MET A 684 23.75 -20.40 -6.47
CA MET A 684 22.83 -19.68 -5.59
C MET A 684 21.82 -20.63 -4.92
N ASP A 685 21.69 -20.51 -3.60
CA ASP A 685 20.75 -21.25 -2.73
C ASP A 685 20.25 -20.32 -1.61
N ASN A 686 19.11 -20.64 -0.99
CA ASN A 686 18.50 -19.83 0.08
C ASN A 686 18.48 -18.33 -0.22
N ILE A 687 17.99 -17.95 -1.41
CA ILE A 687 17.98 -16.57 -1.90
C ILE A 687 17.01 -15.73 -1.05
N ARG A 688 17.51 -14.61 -0.54
CA ARG A 688 16.77 -13.65 0.30
C ARG A 688 16.97 -12.26 -0.29
N CYS A 689 15.99 -11.79 -1.06
CA CYS A 689 15.97 -10.44 -1.57
C CYS A 689 15.17 -9.52 -0.64
N GLU A 690 15.62 -8.29 -0.44
CA GLU A 690 14.82 -7.22 0.15
C GLU A 690 13.82 -6.65 -0.87
N GLU A 691 12.73 -6.04 -0.40
CA GLU A 691 11.57 -5.62 -1.24
C GLU A 691 11.91 -4.66 -2.40
N ARG A 692 13.08 -4.02 -2.37
CA ARG A 692 13.54 -3.06 -3.39
C ARG A 692 14.79 -3.50 -4.15
N GLU A 693 15.29 -4.71 -3.88
CA GLU A 693 16.32 -5.30 -4.73
C GLU A 693 15.71 -5.70 -6.06
N TYR A 694 16.39 -5.34 -7.14
CA TYR A 694 15.94 -5.56 -8.53
C TYR A 694 16.93 -6.39 -9.34
N ASP A 695 18.03 -6.82 -8.73
CA ASP A 695 19.03 -7.70 -9.31
C ASP A 695 19.15 -8.96 -8.44
N LEU A 696 18.69 -10.08 -8.98
CA LEU A 696 18.71 -11.38 -8.31
C LEU A 696 20.12 -11.77 -7.86
N THR A 697 21.15 -11.38 -8.63
CA THR A 697 22.57 -11.72 -8.35
C THR A 697 23.17 -10.92 -7.21
N GLN A 698 22.55 -9.82 -6.80
CA GLN A 698 22.98 -8.97 -5.68
C GLN A 698 22.24 -9.30 -4.38
N CYS A 699 21.11 -10.01 -4.46
CA CYS A 699 20.40 -10.48 -3.27
C CYS A 699 21.29 -11.39 -2.44
N ARG A 700 21.11 -11.41 -1.12
CA ARG A 700 21.83 -12.37 -0.29
C ARG A 700 21.45 -13.80 -0.63
N HIS A 701 22.44 -14.65 -0.79
CA HIS A 701 22.24 -16.07 -1.05
C HIS A 701 23.40 -16.90 -0.45
N ASP A 702 23.17 -18.18 -0.25
CA ASP A 702 24.24 -19.14 0.02
C ASP A 702 24.88 -19.58 -1.31
N GLY A 703 26.11 -20.10 -1.30
CA GLY A 703 26.85 -20.49 -2.50
C GLY A 703 28.28 -19.95 -2.55
N VAL A 704 28.72 -19.51 -3.72
CA VAL A 704 30.15 -19.23 -4.00
C VAL A 704 30.68 -17.97 -3.29
N THR A 705 29.82 -17.01 -2.99
CA THR A 705 30.19 -15.67 -2.50
C THR A 705 30.22 -15.51 -0.97
N HIS A 706 29.55 -16.40 -0.21
CA HIS A 706 29.29 -16.19 1.23
C HIS A 706 29.89 -17.25 2.18
N ASN A 707 30.87 -18.04 1.72
CA ASN A 707 31.58 -19.08 2.50
C ASN A 707 30.67 -20.21 3.06
N LEU A 708 29.40 -20.27 2.65
CA LEU A 708 28.49 -21.37 2.94
C LEU A 708 28.15 -22.07 1.62
N ALA A 709 28.58 -23.33 1.47
CA ALA A 709 28.29 -24.10 0.26
C ALA A 709 26.78 -24.36 0.13
N SER A 710 26.27 -24.38 -1.09
CA SER A 710 24.89 -24.78 -1.35
C SER A 710 24.66 -26.24 -0.94
N SER A 711 23.48 -26.53 -0.40
CA SER A 711 23.12 -27.86 0.12
C SER A 711 22.01 -28.56 -0.67
N CYS A 712 21.63 -28.06 -1.86
CA CYS A 712 20.62 -28.71 -2.70
C CYS A 712 21.18 -29.86 -3.55
N ALA A 713 20.30 -30.76 -3.97
CA ALA A 713 20.66 -31.80 -4.92
C ALA A 713 20.85 -31.20 -6.33
N SER A 714 21.70 -31.82 -7.15
CA SER A 714 21.93 -31.36 -8.52
C SER A 714 20.68 -31.40 -9.40
N THR A 715 19.62 -32.13 -9.01
CA THR A 715 18.34 -32.18 -9.73
C THR A 715 17.37 -31.06 -9.34
N GLU A 716 17.67 -30.29 -8.29
CA GLU A 716 16.78 -29.27 -7.72
C GLU A 716 16.98 -27.90 -8.38
N VAL A 717 16.87 -27.86 -9.72
CA VAL A 717 17.13 -26.67 -10.52
C VAL A 717 15.85 -25.91 -10.84
N VAL A 718 15.94 -24.58 -10.86
CA VAL A 718 14.86 -23.69 -11.27
C VAL A 718 14.67 -23.70 -12.79
N GLY A 719 13.46 -24.02 -13.24
CA GLY A 719 12.96 -23.73 -14.59
C GLY A 719 11.81 -22.74 -14.52
N ILE A 720 11.80 -21.72 -15.38
CA ILE A 720 10.75 -20.70 -15.43
C ILE A 720 10.24 -20.47 -16.85
N ARG A 721 8.98 -20.05 -16.96
CA ARG A 721 8.35 -19.57 -18.19
C ARG A 721 7.94 -18.11 -18.00
N CYS A 722 8.58 -17.25 -18.76
CA CYS A 722 8.26 -15.83 -18.88
C CYS A 722 7.51 -15.58 -20.20
N ALA A 723 7.13 -14.32 -20.44
CA ALA A 723 6.47 -13.92 -21.67
C ALA A 723 6.93 -12.53 -22.13
N GLU A 724 6.67 -12.23 -23.40
CA GLU A 724 6.99 -10.93 -23.99
C GLU A 724 6.17 -9.82 -23.30
N PRO A 725 6.79 -8.67 -23.00
CA PRO A 725 6.08 -7.53 -22.47
C PRO A 725 5.13 -6.96 -23.53
N ARG A 726 3.91 -6.61 -23.11
CA ARG A 726 2.87 -6.00 -23.94
C ARG A 726 2.54 -4.60 -23.44
N TRP A 727 1.70 -3.86 -24.17
CA TRP A 727 1.14 -2.59 -23.69
C TRP A 727 -0.14 -2.83 -22.87
N ALA A 728 -0.66 -1.82 -22.19
CA ALA A 728 -1.75 -2.00 -21.22
C ALA A 728 -3.14 -2.15 -21.85
N GLY A 729 -3.35 -1.58 -23.05
CA GLY A 729 -4.64 -1.52 -23.73
C GLY A 729 -5.29 -0.13 -23.68
N VAL A 730 -6.47 -0.03 -24.28
CA VAL A 730 -7.31 1.18 -24.30
C VAL A 730 -8.38 1.07 -23.23
N ARG A 731 -8.62 2.15 -22.50
CA ARG A 731 -9.69 2.26 -21.52
C ARG A 731 -10.62 3.44 -21.84
N TYR A 732 -11.91 3.17 -21.92
CA TYR A 732 -12.95 4.19 -21.90
C TYR A 732 -13.43 4.42 -20.48
N SER A 733 -13.29 5.67 -20.01
CA SER A 733 -13.74 6.09 -18.69
C SER A 733 -15.26 6.31 -18.67
N LEU A 734 -15.84 6.37 -17.47
CA LEU A 734 -17.25 6.75 -17.28
C LEU A 734 -17.58 8.15 -17.83
N LEU A 735 -16.57 9.03 -17.87
CA LEU A 735 -16.69 10.43 -18.31
C LEU A 735 -16.70 10.58 -19.83
N ALA A 736 -16.30 9.55 -20.59
CA ALA A 736 -16.30 9.65 -22.06
C ALA A 736 -17.65 10.12 -22.62
N ASN A 737 -17.58 10.86 -23.72
CA ASN A 737 -18.77 11.44 -24.35
C ASN A 737 -19.52 10.36 -25.15
N PRO A 738 -20.85 10.30 -25.04
CA PRO A 738 -21.64 9.38 -25.83
C PRO A 738 -21.61 9.74 -27.32
N PRO A 739 -21.56 8.73 -28.22
CA PRO A 739 -21.58 8.96 -29.66
C PRO A 739 -22.87 9.61 -30.17
N ALA A 740 -23.92 9.62 -29.34
CA ALA A 740 -25.19 10.26 -29.64
C ALA A 740 -25.10 11.80 -29.82
N ILE A 741 -24.00 12.44 -29.40
CA ILE A 741 -23.72 13.85 -29.70
C ILE A 741 -23.29 14.02 -31.18
N THR A 742 -22.65 13.01 -31.77
CA THR A 742 -22.01 13.08 -33.10
C THR A 742 -22.73 12.27 -34.18
N GLY A 743 -23.58 11.31 -33.80
CA GLY A 743 -24.26 10.40 -34.74
C GLY A 743 -23.32 9.36 -35.38
N GLN A 744 -22.11 9.20 -34.85
CA GLN A 744 -21.07 8.30 -35.37
C GLN A 744 -20.85 7.09 -34.44
N THR A 745 -20.23 6.03 -34.93
CA THR A 745 -19.74 4.89 -34.14
C THR A 745 -18.48 5.29 -33.36
N SER A 746 -18.26 4.69 -32.18
CA SER A 746 -17.09 5.01 -31.33
C SER A 746 -15.77 4.53 -31.92
N MET A 747 -15.79 3.34 -32.52
CA MET A 747 -14.71 2.84 -33.37
C MET A 747 -15.34 2.15 -34.58
N ASP A 748 -14.73 2.38 -35.74
CA ASP A 748 -15.17 1.85 -37.03
C ASP A 748 -13.95 1.45 -37.86
N ASN A 749 -13.75 0.14 -38.07
CA ASN A 749 -12.58 -0.48 -38.73
C ASN A 749 -11.25 -0.28 -37.96
N TRP A 750 -11.19 -0.75 -36.71
CA TRP A 750 -10.04 -0.57 -35.80
C TRP A 750 -9.46 -1.93 -35.42
N ILE A 751 -8.14 -1.98 -35.22
CA ILE A 751 -7.42 -3.18 -34.79
C ILE A 751 -6.74 -2.89 -33.45
N ILE A 752 -6.99 -3.72 -32.43
CA ILE A 752 -6.29 -3.69 -31.14
C ILE A 752 -5.62 -5.04 -30.93
N GLU A 753 -4.29 -5.04 -30.88
CA GLU A 753 -3.51 -6.27 -30.76
C GLU A 753 -2.32 -6.15 -29.80
N LYS A 754 -1.83 -7.31 -29.34
CA LYS A 754 -0.63 -7.42 -28.49
C LYS A 754 -0.70 -6.57 -27.22
N ALA A 755 -1.88 -6.43 -26.61
CA ALA A 755 -2.11 -5.69 -25.37
C ALA A 755 -2.29 -6.62 -24.15
N GLY A 756 -2.45 -6.03 -22.96
CA GLY A 756 -2.93 -6.70 -21.75
C GLY A 756 -1.98 -6.67 -20.54
N LEU A 757 -0.79 -6.07 -20.66
CA LEU A 757 0.12 -5.90 -19.53
C LEU A 757 -0.13 -4.55 -18.84
N PHE A 758 -0.74 -4.57 -17.66
CA PHE A 758 -0.85 -3.35 -16.86
C PHE A 758 0.45 -3.10 -16.11
N ASP A 759 0.85 -3.96 -15.18
CA ASP A 759 2.06 -3.77 -14.38
C ASP A 759 2.82 -5.07 -14.15
N PHE A 760 4.05 -5.13 -14.65
CA PHE A 760 4.89 -6.31 -14.51
C PHE A 760 5.45 -6.50 -13.08
N ARG A 761 5.58 -5.42 -12.29
CA ARG A 761 6.17 -5.51 -10.94
C ARG A 761 5.29 -6.30 -9.97
N ILE A 762 3.99 -6.30 -10.20
CA ILE A 762 2.99 -7.01 -9.41
C ILE A 762 2.20 -8.05 -10.22
N SER A 763 2.58 -8.31 -11.48
CA SER A 763 1.87 -9.18 -12.42
C SER A 763 0.38 -8.81 -12.56
N ALA A 764 0.08 -7.52 -12.68
CA ALA A 764 -1.26 -7.02 -12.94
C ALA A 764 -1.53 -6.94 -14.46
N PHE A 765 -2.68 -7.45 -14.88
CA PHE A 765 -3.09 -7.51 -16.29
C PHE A 765 -4.44 -6.82 -16.49
N ASN A 766 -4.65 -6.29 -17.71
CA ASN A 766 -5.90 -5.64 -18.09
C ASN A 766 -6.40 -6.16 -19.43
N ALA A 767 -7.65 -5.87 -19.78
CA ALA A 767 -8.16 -6.18 -21.11
C ALA A 767 -7.54 -5.26 -22.17
N ALA A 768 -7.45 -5.73 -23.41
CA ALA A 768 -7.00 -4.92 -24.53
C ALA A 768 -7.91 -3.69 -24.76
N LEU A 769 -9.21 -3.87 -24.53
CA LEU A 769 -10.20 -2.80 -24.45
C LEU A 769 -11.00 -2.92 -23.14
N GLN A 770 -10.87 -1.95 -22.25
CA GLN A 770 -11.69 -1.83 -21.04
C GLN A 770 -12.72 -0.71 -21.22
N ILE A 771 -13.97 -0.96 -20.84
CA ILE A 771 -15.03 0.04 -20.87
C ILE A 771 -15.67 0.11 -19.50
N ASP A 772 -15.42 1.21 -18.80
CA ASP A 772 -15.96 1.44 -17.46
C ASP A 772 -17.48 1.62 -17.52
N TRP A 773 -17.97 2.41 -18.48
CA TRP A 773 -19.39 2.63 -18.71
C TRP A 773 -19.72 2.61 -20.20
N ASN A 774 -20.49 1.62 -20.64
CA ASN A 774 -20.69 1.33 -22.05
C ASN A 774 -22.00 1.93 -22.56
N TYR A 775 -21.89 3.03 -23.30
CA TYR A 775 -22.94 3.60 -24.17
C TYR A 775 -22.45 3.64 -25.63
N HIS A 776 -21.40 2.89 -25.93
CA HIS A 776 -20.69 2.95 -27.20
C HIS A 776 -21.26 1.97 -28.21
N SER A 777 -21.15 2.31 -29.49
CA SER A 777 -21.37 1.35 -30.57
C SER A 777 -20.08 1.17 -31.36
N PHE A 778 -19.65 -0.07 -31.48
CA PHE A 778 -18.45 -0.47 -32.21
C PHE A 778 -18.81 -1.27 -33.45
N GLN A 779 -18.12 -0.99 -34.54
CA GLN A 779 -18.32 -1.67 -35.82
C GLN A 779 -16.96 -2.05 -36.41
N GLU A 780 -16.87 -3.22 -37.04
CA GLU A 780 -15.64 -3.67 -37.72
C GLU A 780 -14.40 -3.64 -36.81
N LEU A 781 -14.59 -3.95 -35.52
CA LEU A 781 -13.52 -3.98 -34.52
C LEU A 781 -12.84 -5.36 -34.53
N THR A 782 -11.51 -5.37 -34.63
CA THR A 782 -10.72 -6.60 -34.52
C THR A 782 -9.82 -6.55 -33.28
N ILE A 783 -10.03 -7.45 -32.33
CA ILE A 783 -9.21 -7.58 -31.12
C ILE A 783 -8.52 -8.95 -31.11
N ARG A 784 -7.20 -8.97 -31.23
CA ARG A 784 -6.46 -10.25 -31.35
C ARG A 784 -5.08 -10.29 -30.72
N ASP A 785 -4.56 -11.49 -30.50
CA ASP A 785 -3.18 -11.74 -30.05
C ASP A 785 -2.84 -11.03 -28.71
N ASN A 786 -3.83 -10.86 -27.82
CA ASN A 786 -3.65 -10.17 -26.55
C ASN A 786 -3.24 -11.12 -25.42
N PHE A 787 -2.42 -10.60 -24.51
CA PHE A 787 -1.87 -11.33 -23.37
C PHE A 787 -2.92 -11.71 -22.31
N TRP A 788 -4.05 -11.01 -22.27
CA TRP A 788 -5.11 -11.23 -21.29
C TRP A 788 -6.47 -11.36 -21.96
N ASN A 789 -7.46 -10.55 -21.58
CA ASN A 789 -8.79 -10.53 -22.19
C ASN A 789 -8.81 -9.61 -23.42
N GLY A 790 -9.65 -9.91 -24.40
CA GLY A 790 -9.94 -9.00 -25.50
C GLY A 790 -10.66 -7.74 -25.01
N ILE A 791 -11.89 -7.88 -24.50
CA ILE A 791 -12.68 -6.77 -23.97
C ILE A 791 -13.20 -7.03 -22.54
N ASP A 792 -13.21 -6.02 -21.66
CA ASP A 792 -13.83 -6.05 -20.32
C ASP A 792 -14.82 -4.89 -20.18
N VAL A 793 -16.12 -5.22 -20.11
CA VAL A 793 -17.22 -4.25 -19.96
C VAL A 793 -17.78 -4.33 -18.55
N ILE A 794 -17.64 -3.24 -17.81
CA ILE A 794 -17.96 -3.19 -16.37
C ILE A 794 -19.44 -2.83 -16.14
N TYR A 795 -19.89 -1.72 -16.71
CA TYR A 795 -21.28 -1.28 -16.68
C TYR A 795 -21.78 -1.04 -18.11
N ASN A 796 -23.04 -1.39 -18.41
CA ASN A 796 -23.73 -0.97 -19.63
C ASN A 796 -24.79 0.07 -19.31
N ASP A 797 -24.90 1.05 -20.19
CA ASP A 797 -26.01 1.99 -20.18
C ASP A 797 -27.24 1.35 -20.83
N LEU A 798 -28.28 1.16 -20.02
CA LEU A 798 -29.49 0.47 -20.45
C LEU A 798 -30.45 1.34 -21.28
N THR A 799 -30.21 2.65 -21.35
CA THR A 799 -31.04 3.58 -22.13
C THR A 799 -30.54 3.70 -23.57
N LYS A 800 -29.21 3.63 -23.77
CA LYS A 800 -28.58 3.85 -25.08
C LYS A 800 -28.30 2.59 -25.90
N LYS A 801 -28.61 1.41 -25.36
CA LYS A 801 -28.52 0.10 -26.06
C LYS A 801 -27.16 -0.10 -26.77
N PRO A 802 -26.04 -0.18 -26.01
CA PRO A 802 -24.72 -0.36 -26.59
C PRO A 802 -24.64 -1.63 -27.45
N ALA A 803 -23.84 -1.56 -28.52
CA ALA A 803 -23.77 -2.64 -29.50
C ALA A 803 -22.38 -2.82 -30.12
N ILE A 804 -21.97 -4.08 -30.31
CA ILE A 804 -20.78 -4.47 -31.08
C ILE A 804 -21.22 -5.24 -32.31
N ARG A 805 -20.84 -4.76 -33.50
CA ARG A 805 -21.29 -5.32 -34.79
C ARG A 805 -20.13 -5.68 -35.71
N ASN A 806 -20.29 -6.72 -36.53
CA ASN A 806 -19.35 -7.08 -37.61
C ASN A 806 -17.89 -7.19 -37.15
N SER A 807 -17.65 -7.76 -35.96
CA SER A 807 -16.36 -7.66 -35.25
C SER A 807 -15.72 -9.03 -35.01
N ARG A 808 -14.41 -9.06 -34.72
CA ARG A 808 -13.60 -10.28 -34.54
C ARG A 808 -12.79 -10.26 -33.25
N PHE A 809 -12.83 -11.34 -32.48
CA PHE A 809 -12.11 -11.50 -31.21
C PHE A 809 -11.37 -12.83 -31.21
N GLU A 810 -10.08 -12.79 -31.57
CA GLU A 810 -9.33 -13.98 -32.00
C GLU A 810 -8.02 -14.13 -31.22
N ASN A 811 -7.62 -15.35 -30.84
CA ASN A 811 -6.30 -15.64 -30.22
C ASN A 811 -5.93 -14.79 -28.98
N ASN A 812 -6.89 -14.49 -28.10
CA ASN A 812 -6.59 -13.87 -26.81
C ASN A 812 -6.25 -14.95 -25.77
N ARG A 813 -5.20 -14.76 -24.96
CA ARG A 813 -4.72 -15.78 -24.00
C ARG A 813 -5.78 -16.20 -22.97
N ARG A 814 -6.76 -15.34 -22.70
CA ARG A 814 -7.83 -15.57 -21.71
C ARG A 814 -9.19 -15.57 -22.38
N HIS A 815 -9.98 -14.51 -22.17
CA HIS A 815 -11.33 -14.43 -22.68
C HIS A 815 -11.42 -13.51 -23.91
N GLY A 816 -12.26 -13.84 -24.89
CA GLY A 816 -12.61 -12.89 -25.95
C GLY A 816 -13.36 -11.70 -25.34
N PHE A 817 -14.45 -12.00 -24.63
CA PHE A 817 -15.27 -11.04 -23.90
C PHE A 817 -15.31 -11.33 -22.41
N LYS A 818 -15.24 -10.28 -21.60
CA LYS A 818 -15.58 -10.31 -20.19
C LYS A 818 -16.65 -9.25 -19.92
N ILE A 819 -17.81 -9.68 -19.46
CA ILE A 819 -18.99 -8.83 -19.28
C ILE A 819 -19.43 -8.95 -17.83
N ARG A 820 -19.70 -7.81 -17.18
CA ARG A 820 -20.08 -7.77 -15.76
C ARG A 820 -21.50 -7.26 -15.51
N SER A 821 -22.15 -6.70 -16.52
CA SER A 821 -23.55 -6.26 -16.44
C SER A 821 -24.32 -6.66 -17.70
N PRO A 822 -25.64 -6.93 -17.60
CA PRO A 822 -26.50 -7.07 -18.78
C PRO A 822 -26.70 -5.75 -19.55
N GLY A 823 -27.35 -5.80 -20.71
CA GLY A 823 -27.75 -4.61 -21.47
C GLY A 823 -26.87 -4.25 -22.66
N MET A 824 -26.43 -5.25 -23.43
CA MET A 824 -25.61 -5.04 -24.62
C MET A 824 -26.01 -6.01 -25.73
N THR A 825 -25.95 -5.55 -26.97
CA THR A 825 -26.16 -6.36 -28.17
C THR A 825 -24.83 -6.67 -28.86
N ILE A 826 -24.63 -7.93 -29.23
CA ILE A 826 -23.45 -8.43 -29.95
C ILE A 826 -23.99 -9.11 -31.20
N GLU A 827 -23.72 -8.55 -32.37
CA GLU A 827 -24.32 -8.96 -33.64
C GLU A 827 -23.25 -9.20 -34.70
N ASP A 828 -23.34 -10.31 -35.43
CA ASP A 828 -22.40 -10.64 -36.51
C ASP A 828 -20.93 -10.65 -36.03
N VAL A 829 -20.67 -11.27 -34.87
CA VAL A 829 -19.33 -11.34 -34.26
C VAL A 829 -18.74 -12.74 -34.35
N ILE A 830 -17.43 -12.80 -34.61
CA ILE A 830 -16.65 -14.05 -34.60
C ILE A 830 -15.72 -14.04 -33.39
N VAL A 831 -15.78 -15.10 -32.58
CA VAL A 831 -14.94 -15.29 -31.40
C VAL A 831 -14.23 -16.63 -31.50
N SER A 832 -12.92 -16.62 -31.73
CA SER A 832 -12.16 -17.86 -31.94
C SER A 832 -10.82 -17.93 -31.22
N ASP A 833 -10.35 -19.15 -30.97
CA ASP A 833 -8.98 -19.46 -30.54
C ASP A 833 -8.57 -18.77 -29.22
N ASN A 834 -9.52 -18.41 -28.35
CA ASN A 834 -9.19 -17.80 -27.07
C ASN A 834 -8.85 -18.89 -26.04
N GLY A 835 -7.78 -18.67 -25.25
CA GLY A 835 -7.21 -19.67 -24.35
C GLY A 835 -8.12 -20.11 -23.19
N ASN A 836 -9.20 -19.38 -22.91
CA ASN A 836 -10.21 -19.75 -21.92
C ASN A 836 -11.63 -19.63 -22.50
N ALA A 837 -12.35 -18.53 -22.28
CA ALA A 837 -13.77 -18.45 -22.67
C ALA A 837 -13.98 -17.49 -23.84
N GLY A 838 -14.79 -17.85 -24.83
CA GLY A 838 -15.25 -16.89 -25.84
C GLY A 838 -15.97 -15.71 -25.18
N PHE A 839 -16.97 -16.02 -24.35
CA PHE A 839 -17.67 -15.06 -23.49
C PHE A 839 -17.55 -15.45 -22.02
N ARG A 840 -17.16 -14.49 -21.16
CA ARG A 840 -17.12 -14.65 -19.70
C ARG A 840 -18.08 -13.66 -19.05
N TYR A 841 -19.16 -14.16 -18.43
CA TYR A 841 -20.05 -13.32 -17.62
C TYR A 841 -19.69 -13.44 -16.14
N ASN A 842 -19.20 -12.36 -15.52
CA ASN A 842 -18.84 -12.36 -14.10
C ASN A 842 -19.17 -10.99 -13.48
N PRO A 843 -20.26 -10.86 -12.70
CA PRO A 843 -20.74 -9.58 -12.20
C PRO A 843 -19.88 -8.98 -11.08
N ARG A 844 -18.79 -9.65 -10.68
CA ARG A 844 -17.91 -9.19 -9.60
C ARG A 844 -17.11 -7.96 -10.00
N ILE A 845 -17.05 -6.94 -9.15
CA ILE A 845 -16.17 -5.76 -9.29
C ILE A 845 -15.40 -5.59 -7.98
N SER A 846 -14.07 -5.64 -8.05
CA SER A 846 -13.20 -5.45 -6.90
C SER A 846 -13.26 -4.01 -6.39
N THR A 847 -13.07 -3.82 -5.09
CA THR A 847 -13.04 -2.52 -4.41
C THR A 847 -12.05 -1.54 -5.03
N SER A 848 -10.87 -1.99 -5.44
CA SER A 848 -9.84 -1.15 -6.07
C SER A 848 -10.30 -0.58 -7.42
N LEU A 849 -10.82 -1.44 -8.30
CA LEU A 849 -11.41 -1.04 -9.59
C LEU A 849 -12.60 -0.11 -9.39
N GLN A 850 -13.48 -0.42 -8.44
CA GLN A 850 -14.64 0.41 -8.13
C GLN A 850 -14.24 1.81 -7.67
N ARG A 851 -13.29 1.90 -6.73
CA ARG A 851 -12.76 3.17 -6.25
C ARG A 851 -12.11 3.96 -7.39
N ASP A 852 -11.32 3.31 -8.23
CA ASP A 852 -10.65 3.95 -9.36
C ASP A 852 -11.64 4.54 -10.37
N ILE A 853 -12.75 3.85 -10.66
CA ILE A 853 -13.84 4.37 -11.51
C ILE A 853 -14.50 5.59 -10.84
N VAL A 854 -15.00 5.43 -9.61
CA VAL A 854 -15.82 6.45 -8.94
C VAL A 854 -15.05 7.74 -8.66
N THR A 855 -13.76 7.62 -8.32
CA THR A 855 -12.92 8.79 -8.00
C THR A 855 -12.77 9.75 -9.18
N TRP A 856 -13.03 9.34 -10.43
CA TRP A 856 -12.93 10.25 -11.59
C TRP A 856 -13.98 11.37 -11.53
N LEU A 857 -15.10 11.11 -10.84
CA LEU A 857 -16.15 12.10 -10.57
C LEU A 857 -15.71 13.16 -9.55
N GLU A 858 -14.58 12.97 -8.88
CA GLU A 858 -14.13 13.80 -7.76
C GLU A 858 -13.08 14.85 -8.16
N ARG A 859 -12.70 14.91 -9.44
CA ARG A 859 -11.66 15.84 -9.90
C ARG A 859 -12.08 17.29 -9.68
N ARG A 860 -11.11 18.09 -9.21
CA ARG A 860 -11.26 19.54 -9.00
C ARG A 860 -11.42 20.31 -10.30
N GLU A 861 -10.76 19.84 -11.36
CA GLU A 861 -10.78 20.43 -12.70
C GLU A 861 -11.57 19.52 -13.64
N GLN A 862 -12.83 19.88 -13.86
CA GLN A 862 -13.67 19.32 -14.92
C GLN A 862 -14.10 20.47 -15.84
N PRO A 863 -14.17 20.27 -17.16
CA PRO A 863 -14.76 21.26 -18.06
C PRO A 863 -16.19 21.59 -17.61
N GLU A 864 -16.59 22.85 -17.72
CA GLU A 864 -17.88 23.35 -17.24
C GLU A 864 -19.08 22.52 -17.75
N MET A 865 -18.99 21.96 -18.96
CA MET A 865 -20.06 21.13 -19.55
C MET A 865 -20.30 19.80 -18.80
N GLU A 866 -19.26 19.17 -18.23
CA GLU A 866 -19.38 17.91 -17.48
C GLU A 866 -19.56 18.13 -15.98
N ALA A 867 -18.98 19.20 -15.43
CA ALA A 867 -19.19 19.60 -14.03
C ALA A 867 -20.68 19.80 -13.70
N ASN A 868 -21.50 20.20 -14.69
CA ASN A 868 -22.95 20.37 -14.55
C ASN A 868 -23.74 19.06 -14.36
N ASN A 869 -23.09 17.89 -14.47
CA ASN A 869 -23.73 16.57 -14.33
C ASN A 869 -23.41 15.85 -13.02
N VAL A 870 -22.55 16.41 -12.17
CA VAL A 870 -22.14 15.81 -10.89
C VAL A 870 -22.66 16.65 -9.73
N PHE A 871 -23.57 16.09 -8.93
CA PHE A 871 -24.14 16.74 -7.75
C PHE A 871 -23.61 16.10 -6.47
N THR A 872 -23.03 16.92 -5.60
CA THR A 872 -22.69 16.48 -4.24
C THR A 872 -23.92 16.62 -3.34
N ILE A 873 -24.33 15.53 -2.70
CA ILE A 873 -25.39 15.48 -1.71
C ILE A 873 -24.79 15.04 -0.36
N PRO A 874 -25.30 15.49 0.79
CA PRO A 874 -26.36 16.49 1.00
C PRO A 874 -25.93 17.92 0.65
N ASN A 875 -26.82 18.67 -0.02
CA ASN A 875 -26.64 20.10 -0.26
C ASN A 875 -28.01 20.80 -0.31
N ARG A 876 -28.30 21.61 0.72
CA ARG A 876 -29.60 22.28 0.89
C ARG A 876 -29.90 23.35 -0.16
N ASN A 877 -28.92 23.74 -0.97
CA ASN A 877 -29.15 24.64 -2.11
C ASN A 877 -29.93 23.95 -3.24
N PHE A 878 -29.90 22.62 -3.31
CA PHE A 878 -30.65 21.85 -4.30
C PHE A 878 -31.92 21.28 -3.67
N THR A 879 -33.08 21.82 -4.05
CA THR A 879 -34.40 21.30 -3.69
C THR A 879 -34.99 20.38 -4.76
N THR A 880 -34.63 20.64 -6.03
CA THR A 880 -35.01 19.82 -7.17
C THR A 880 -33.82 19.61 -8.09
N ILE A 881 -33.60 18.37 -8.53
CA ILE A 881 -32.62 18.00 -9.56
C ILE A 881 -33.39 17.47 -10.78
N SER A 882 -33.17 18.07 -11.95
CA SER A 882 -33.86 17.68 -13.17
C SER A 882 -32.96 17.01 -14.21
N VAL A 883 -33.49 15.93 -14.80
CA VAL A 883 -32.96 15.32 -16.02
C VAL A 883 -33.82 15.74 -17.21
N HIS A 884 -33.17 15.97 -18.34
CA HIS A 884 -33.81 16.48 -19.55
C HIS A 884 -33.57 15.55 -20.72
N GLU A 885 -34.44 15.62 -21.72
CA GLU A 885 -34.30 14.91 -22.99
C GLU A 885 -33.04 15.31 -23.79
N SER A 886 -32.42 16.47 -23.52
CA SER A 886 -31.19 16.90 -24.19
C SER A 886 -30.00 16.00 -23.86
N GLN A 887 -29.24 15.56 -24.89
CA GLN A 887 -28.09 14.64 -24.76
C GLN A 887 -27.07 15.05 -23.68
N LEU A 888 -26.90 16.35 -23.43
CA LEU A 888 -25.96 16.87 -22.41
C LEU A 888 -26.49 16.77 -20.97
N ASN A 889 -27.82 16.68 -20.79
CA ASN A 889 -28.52 16.73 -19.50
C ASN A 889 -29.39 15.49 -19.21
N GLN A 890 -29.22 14.42 -19.98
CA GLN A 890 -29.94 13.15 -19.81
C GLN A 890 -29.47 12.34 -18.59
N ARG A 891 -28.30 12.62 -18.03
CA ARG A 891 -27.74 11.87 -16.89
C ARG A 891 -27.20 12.79 -15.80
N LYS A 892 -27.43 12.45 -14.53
CA LYS A 892 -26.85 13.14 -13.37
C LYS A 892 -26.28 12.14 -12.37
N PHE A 893 -25.06 12.37 -11.89
CA PHE A 893 -24.45 11.62 -10.80
C PHE A 893 -24.74 12.32 -9.47
N LEU A 894 -25.22 11.58 -8.47
CA LEU A 894 -25.42 12.05 -7.11
C LEU A 894 -24.38 11.37 -6.21
N LEU A 895 -23.46 12.16 -5.64
CA LEU A 895 -22.36 11.69 -4.81
C LEU A 895 -22.63 12.04 -3.36
N ALA A 896 -22.76 11.02 -2.49
CA ALA A 896 -22.87 11.22 -1.06
C ALA A 896 -21.50 11.62 -0.49
N ARG A 897 -21.43 12.79 0.17
CA ARG A 897 -20.21 13.31 0.80
C ARG A 897 -20.50 13.99 2.13
N THR A 898 -19.46 14.16 2.92
CA THR A 898 -19.52 15.04 4.09
C THR A 898 -19.49 16.49 3.64
N THR A 899 -20.56 17.22 3.91
CA THR A 899 -20.73 18.63 3.56
C THR A 899 -20.94 19.46 4.83
N SER A 900 -20.93 20.78 4.72
CA SER A 900 -21.29 21.67 5.83
C SER A 900 -22.72 21.44 6.34
N ASP A 901 -23.62 20.98 5.47
CA ASP A 901 -25.00 20.66 5.81
C ASP A 901 -25.12 19.35 6.61
N CYS A 902 -24.14 18.45 6.46
CA CYS A 902 -24.08 17.16 7.12
C CYS A 902 -22.63 16.78 7.51
N PRO A 903 -22.05 17.40 8.56
CA PRO A 903 -20.71 17.10 9.05
C PRO A 903 -20.63 15.76 9.79
N PHE A 904 -19.42 15.34 10.20
CA PHE A 904 -19.24 14.20 11.10
C PHE A 904 -19.69 14.57 12.51
N ALA A 905 -20.95 14.28 12.85
CA ALA A 905 -21.50 14.49 14.19
C ALA A 905 -22.20 13.21 14.67
N LEU A 906 -21.61 12.53 15.66
CA LEU A 906 -22.07 11.23 16.19
C LEU A 906 -23.49 11.24 16.81
N LEU A 907 -24.07 12.41 17.05
CA LEU A 907 -25.33 12.56 17.79
C LEU A 907 -26.43 13.30 17.01
N ASP A 908 -26.15 13.76 15.79
CA ASP A 908 -27.13 14.48 14.96
C ASP A 908 -27.34 13.74 13.64
N PRO A 909 -28.49 13.06 13.44
CA PRO A 909 -28.75 12.33 12.21
C PRO A 909 -28.86 13.30 11.03
N CYS A 910 -27.99 13.14 10.04
CA CYS A 910 -28.10 13.84 8.78
C CYS A 910 -29.31 13.31 8.01
N VAL A 911 -30.28 14.18 7.71
CA VAL A 911 -31.41 13.90 6.84
C VAL A 911 -31.46 14.96 5.75
N TYR A 912 -31.52 14.52 4.50
CA TYR A 912 -31.56 15.39 3.33
C TYR A 912 -32.59 14.88 2.33
N GLU A 913 -33.46 15.76 1.86
CA GLU A 913 -34.55 15.44 0.94
C GLU A 913 -34.41 16.29 -0.32
N VAL A 914 -34.56 15.66 -1.48
CA VAL A 914 -34.50 16.32 -2.79
C VAL A 914 -35.49 15.67 -3.75
N SER A 915 -36.14 16.47 -4.59
CA SER A 915 -37.02 15.97 -5.64
C SER A 915 -36.25 15.75 -6.94
N LEU A 916 -36.39 14.58 -7.56
CA LEU A 916 -35.87 14.29 -8.89
C LEU A 916 -36.99 14.46 -9.92
N LYS A 917 -36.74 15.21 -11.00
CA LYS A 917 -37.74 15.50 -12.04
C LYS A 917 -37.23 15.21 -13.44
N ALA A 918 -37.93 14.38 -14.20
CA ALA A 918 -37.75 14.25 -15.63
C ALA A 918 -38.58 15.32 -16.36
N SER A 919 -37.97 15.98 -17.36
CA SER A 919 -38.67 16.92 -18.23
C SER A 919 -38.31 16.69 -19.69
N GLY A 920 -39.32 16.24 -20.43
CA GLY A 920 -39.31 15.89 -21.83
C GLY A 920 -40.73 15.54 -22.23
N PHE A 921 -41.11 15.87 -23.46
CA PHE A 921 -42.46 15.70 -24.00
C PHE A 921 -42.38 15.13 -25.42
N GLU A 922 -41.70 14.00 -25.57
CA GLU A 922 -41.77 13.24 -26.81
C GLU A 922 -43.15 12.55 -26.91
N TYR A 923 -43.81 12.72 -28.06
CA TYR A 923 -45.10 12.08 -28.39
C TYR A 923 -46.27 12.31 -27.42
N GLY A 924 -46.21 13.32 -26.55
CA GLY A 924 -47.30 13.66 -25.61
C GLY A 924 -47.45 12.74 -24.41
N LEU A 925 -46.44 11.90 -24.13
CA LEU A 925 -46.38 11.03 -22.95
C LEU A 925 -45.45 11.60 -21.87
N SER A 926 -45.68 11.24 -20.61
CA SER A 926 -44.82 11.67 -19.49
C SER A 926 -43.52 10.88 -19.48
N SER A 927 -42.39 11.58 -19.52
CA SER A 927 -41.05 11.01 -19.33
C SER A 927 -40.90 10.30 -17.97
N ARG A 928 -39.94 9.38 -17.90
CA ARG A 928 -39.62 8.57 -16.71
C ARG A 928 -38.18 8.79 -16.28
N ILE A 929 -37.86 8.31 -15.09
CA ILE A 929 -36.53 8.35 -14.49
C ILE A 929 -36.07 6.91 -14.27
N ALA A 930 -34.86 6.59 -14.73
CA ALA A 930 -34.17 5.37 -14.34
C ALA A 930 -33.06 5.69 -13.34
N ILE A 931 -32.89 4.85 -12.31
CA ILE A 931 -31.83 5.04 -11.30
C ILE A 931 -30.99 3.77 -11.21
N GLN A 932 -29.67 3.93 -11.26
CA GLN A 932 -28.70 2.86 -11.10
C GLN A 932 -27.74 3.18 -9.95
N ILE A 933 -27.42 2.15 -9.16
CA ILE A 933 -26.39 2.25 -8.12
C ILE A 933 -25.02 2.13 -8.78
N VAL A 934 -24.21 3.18 -8.69
CA VAL A 934 -22.82 3.15 -9.15
C VAL A 934 -21.94 2.64 -8.01
N ASN A 935 -22.02 3.27 -6.83
CA ASN A 935 -21.32 2.82 -5.63
C ASN A 935 -22.31 2.50 -4.51
N ARG A 936 -22.15 1.32 -3.90
CA ARG A 936 -23.03 0.84 -2.83
C ARG A 936 -22.65 1.45 -1.49
N VAL A 937 -23.56 1.32 -0.54
CA VAL A 937 -23.29 1.70 0.84
C VAL A 937 -22.25 0.77 1.46
N GLY A 938 -21.21 1.34 2.08
CA GLY A 938 -20.19 0.60 2.82
C GLY A 938 -20.69 0.00 4.14
N GLN A 939 -19.91 -0.95 4.70
CA GLN A 939 -20.17 -1.50 6.04
C GLN A 939 -19.71 -0.55 7.17
N HIS A 940 -18.89 0.45 6.85
CA HIS A 940 -18.31 1.40 7.80
C HIS A 940 -19.20 2.62 8.07
N SER A 941 -20.33 2.74 7.38
CA SER A 941 -21.34 3.79 7.58
C SER A 941 -22.74 3.19 7.63
N ASP A 942 -23.65 3.86 8.35
CA ASP A 942 -25.06 3.53 8.41
C ASP A 942 -25.91 4.29 7.37
N GLU A 943 -25.28 4.97 6.41
CA GLU A 943 -25.99 5.76 5.40
C GLU A 943 -27.05 4.94 4.63
N ASP A 944 -28.11 5.58 4.15
CA ASP A 944 -29.07 4.99 3.23
C ASP A 944 -29.68 6.08 2.35
N VAL A 945 -30.11 5.69 1.16
CA VAL A 945 -30.89 6.54 0.26
C VAL A 945 -32.20 5.84 -0.01
N LEU A 946 -33.29 6.51 0.39
CA LEU A 946 -34.64 6.08 0.14
C LEU A 946 -35.21 6.81 -1.09
N ILE A 947 -35.69 6.06 -2.07
CA ILE A 947 -36.32 6.59 -3.28
C ILE A 947 -37.80 6.24 -3.24
N VAL A 948 -38.66 7.25 -3.32
CA VAL A 948 -40.12 7.11 -3.22
C VAL A 948 -40.78 7.60 -4.52
N ASP A 949 -41.54 6.73 -5.17
CA ASP A 949 -42.46 7.11 -6.25
C ASP A 949 -43.88 7.22 -5.69
N LYS A 950 -44.28 8.45 -5.35
CA LYS A 950 -45.60 8.73 -4.77
C LYS A 950 -46.78 8.37 -5.68
N ASN A 951 -46.56 8.33 -7.00
CA ASN A 951 -47.61 7.98 -7.96
C ASN A 951 -47.71 6.46 -8.17
N GLY A 952 -46.58 5.76 -8.07
CA GLY A 952 -46.49 4.30 -8.19
C GLY A 952 -46.79 3.54 -6.89
N ASN A 953 -46.81 4.22 -5.73
CA ASN A 953 -46.84 3.61 -4.40
C ASN A 953 -45.67 2.63 -4.15
N GLU A 954 -44.50 2.90 -4.76
CA GLU A 954 -43.30 2.08 -4.61
C GLU A 954 -42.20 2.85 -3.86
N GLU A 955 -41.46 2.13 -3.02
CA GLU A 955 -40.38 2.66 -2.18
C GLU A 955 -39.18 1.71 -2.26
N TRP A 956 -37.99 2.26 -2.52
CA TRP A 956 -36.76 1.51 -2.67
C TRP A 956 -35.66 2.08 -1.77
N SER A 957 -35.11 1.23 -0.89
CA SER A 957 -33.89 1.54 -0.13
C SER A 957 -32.67 1.06 -0.91
N VAL A 958 -31.69 1.93 -1.13
CA VAL A 958 -30.43 1.57 -1.79
C VAL A 958 -29.68 0.50 -1.01
N ARG A 959 -29.76 0.51 0.33
CA ARG A 959 -29.16 -0.51 1.20
C ARG A 959 -29.91 -1.85 1.15
N LYS A 960 -31.25 -1.85 1.25
CA LYS A 960 -32.05 -3.09 1.38
C LYS A 960 -32.45 -3.71 0.03
N ASN A 961 -32.72 -2.87 -0.97
CA ASN A 961 -33.26 -3.28 -2.27
C ASN A 961 -32.22 -3.27 -3.39
N ALA A 962 -30.92 -3.40 -3.07
CA ALA A 962 -29.80 -3.19 -4.00
C ALA A 962 -29.89 -3.97 -5.33
N ILE A 963 -30.50 -5.17 -5.34
CA ILE A 963 -30.63 -6.01 -6.55
C ILE A 963 -31.77 -5.59 -7.48
N GLN A 964 -32.72 -4.78 -6.98
CA GLN A 964 -33.82 -4.27 -7.81
C GLN A 964 -33.35 -3.17 -8.75
N PHE A 965 -32.19 -2.57 -8.46
CA PHE A 965 -31.54 -1.60 -9.33
C PHE A 965 -30.87 -2.29 -10.52
N PRO A 966 -30.97 -1.70 -11.73
CA PRO A 966 -31.58 -0.41 -12.02
C PRO A 966 -33.13 -0.42 -11.99
N ILE A 967 -33.71 0.61 -11.38
CA ILE A 967 -35.16 0.82 -11.27
C ILE A 967 -35.64 1.82 -12.32
N VAL A 968 -36.93 1.75 -12.69
CA VAL A 968 -37.60 2.69 -13.60
C VAL A 968 -38.82 3.23 -12.88
N SER A 969 -38.96 4.55 -12.82
CA SER A 969 -40.12 5.18 -12.20
C SER A 969 -41.38 5.00 -13.04
N SER A 970 -42.53 4.96 -12.35
CA SER A 970 -43.84 5.00 -12.99
C SER A 970 -44.23 6.41 -13.45
N SER A 971 -43.66 7.43 -12.79
CA SER A 971 -43.94 8.85 -13.04
C SER A 971 -42.70 9.70 -13.32
N SER A 972 -42.88 10.95 -13.74
CA SER A 972 -41.78 11.86 -14.06
C SER A 972 -41.11 12.48 -12.83
N ASN A 973 -41.61 12.21 -11.61
CA ASN A 973 -41.09 12.79 -10.37
C ASN A 973 -40.80 11.70 -9.35
N LEU A 974 -39.64 11.74 -8.71
CA LEU A 974 -39.28 10.90 -7.57
C LEU A 974 -38.87 11.76 -6.38
N GLU A 975 -39.08 11.27 -5.17
CA GLU A 975 -38.50 11.87 -3.97
C GLU A 975 -37.34 11.03 -3.48
N LEU A 976 -36.20 11.68 -3.23
CA LEU A 976 -35.01 11.07 -2.69
C LEU A 976 -34.78 11.59 -1.28
N ARG A 977 -34.66 10.68 -0.32
CA ARG A 977 -34.35 10.98 1.08
C ARG A 977 -33.07 10.25 1.49
N TYR A 978 -32.00 11.01 1.71
CA TYR A 978 -30.74 10.53 2.22
C TYR A 978 -30.68 10.64 3.75
N THR A 979 -30.17 9.59 4.41
CA THR A 979 -30.02 9.52 5.87
C THR A 979 -28.66 8.97 6.28
N ARG A 980 -28.00 9.53 7.30
CA ARG A 980 -26.73 9.03 7.87
C ARG A 980 -26.54 9.50 9.32
N THR A 981 -26.05 8.65 10.22
CA THR A 981 -25.69 9.05 11.59
C THR A 981 -24.20 8.87 11.92
N TYR A 982 -23.52 7.89 11.30
CA TYR A 982 -22.13 7.55 11.55
C TYR A 982 -21.41 7.07 10.28
N GLY A 983 -20.08 7.18 10.28
CA GLY A 983 -19.22 6.69 9.21
C GLY A 983 -19.11 7.61 8.01
N ASN A 984 -18.14 7.34 7.14
CA ASN A 984 -17.91 8.13 5.92
C ASN A 984 -18.95 7.75 4.85
N PRO A 985 -19.59 8.72 4.18
CA PRO A 985 -20.51 8.43 3.09
C PRO A 985 -19.75 8.01 1.83
N GLU A 986 -20.29 7.01 1.13
CA GLU A 986 -19.69 6.36 -0.03
C GLU A 986 -20.69 6.18 -1.19
N VAL A 987 -21.99 6.33 -0.96
CA VAL A 987 -23.02 6.08 -2.00
C VAL A 987 -22.86 6.99 -3.21
N VAL A 988 -22.94 6.39 -4.40
CA VAL A 988 -23.03 7.12 -5.67
C VAL A 988 -24.17 6.56 -6.51
N LEU A 989 -25.09 7.43 -6.90
CA LEU A 989 -26.25 7.10 -7.74
C LEU A 989 -26.14 7.77 -9.10
N LEU A 990 -26.55 7.06 -10.14
CA LEU A 990 -26.74 7.60 -11.48
C LEU A 990 -28.23 7.72 -11.77
N VAL A 991 -28.68 8.93 -12.08
CA VAL A 991 -30.04 9.26 -12.47
C VAL A 991 -30.07 9.49 -13.97
N LEU A 992 -30.92 8.75 -14.68
CA LEU A 992 -31.05 8.75 -16.13
C LEU A 992 -32.45 9.20 -16.54
N PHE A 993 -32.52 10.01 -17.59
CA PHE A 993 -33.75 10.29 -18.32
C PHE A 993 -34.13 9.06 -19.16
N LEU A 994 -35.40 8.67 -19.12
CA LEU A 994 -35.96 7.63 -19.97
C LEU A 994 -37.20 8.17 -20.67
N ASP A 995 -37.27 8.00 -21.99
CA ASP A 995 -38.47 8.35 -22.74
C ASP A 995 -39.64 7.37 -22.43
N ALA A 996 -40.88 7.83 -22.60
CA ALA A 996 -42.07 7.11 -22.17
C ALA A 996 -42.30 5.79 -22.93
N GLN A 997 -41.79 5.66 -24.17
CA GLN A 997 -41.90 4.44 -24.99
C GLN A 997 -40.68 3.52 -24.86
N GLU A 998 -39.58 4.02 -24.30
CA GLU A 998 -38.37 3.23 -24.13
C GLU A 998 -38.47 2.27 -22.94
N TYR A 999 -37.82 1.13 -23.07
CA TYR A 999 -37.67 0.14 -22.01
C TYR A 999 -36.19 -0.18 -21.82
N LEU A 1000 -35.82 -0.51 -20.58
CA LEU A 1000 -34.46 -0.92 -20.27
C LEU A 1000 -34.18 -2.32 -20.83
N ASP A 1001 -33.17 -2.44 -21.69
CA ASP A 1001 -32.69 -3.74 -22.15
C ASP A 1001 -31.91 -4.43 -21.02
N ARG A 1002 -32.56 -5.35 -20.30
CA ARG A 1002 -31.94 -6.07 -19.17
C ARG A 1002 -31.27 -7.38 -19.55
N PHE A 1003 -30.80 -7.50 -20.80
CA PHE A 1003 -30.24 -8.74 -21.32
C PHE A 1003 -28.98 -8.52 -22.15
N VAL A 1004 -28.13 -9.53 -22.18
CA VAL A 1004 -27.04 -9.62 -23.16
C VAL A 1004 -27.58 -10.41 -24.34
N HIS A 1005 -27.61 -9.81 -25.53
CA HIS A 1005 -28.10 -10.46 -26.75
C HIS A 1005 -26.94 -10.74 -27.69
N VAL A 1006 -26.65 -12.02 -27.91
CA VAL A 1006 -25.69 -12.47 -28.92
C VAL A 1006 -26.48 -13.02 -30.09
N TYR A 1007 -26.38 -12.33 -31.23
CA TYR A 1007 -27.15 -12.59 -32.42
C TYR A 1007 -26.24 -12.91 -33.61
N ARG A 1008 -26.60 -13.93 -34.39
CA ARG A 1008 -25.94 -14.29 -35.67
C ARG A 1008 -24.41 -14.33 -35.59
N SER A 1009 -23.88 -14.91 -34.52
CA SER A 1009 -22.45 -14.90 -34.20
C SER A 1009 -21.84 -16.31 -34.23
N VAL A 1010 -20.51 -16.40 -34.33
CA VAL A 1010 -19.77 -17.67 -34.35
C VAL A 1010 -18.80 -17.71 -33.16
N ILE A 1011 -18.86 -18.78 -32.37
CA ILE A 1011 -18.00 -19.00 -31.20
C ILE A 1011 -17.33 -20.36 -31.37
N GLN A 1012 -16.03 -20.36 -31.68
CA GLN A 1012 -15.33 -21.58 -32.03
C GLN A 1012 -13.95 -21.71 -31.37
N THR A 1013 -13.45 -22.93 -31.22
CA THR A 1013 -12.05 -23.21 -30.80
C THR A 1013 -11.61 -22.55 -29.47
N ASN A 1014 -12.55 -22.27 -28.56
CA ASN A 1014 -12.24 -21.79 -27.21
C ASN A 1014 -12.27 -22.95 -26.21
N GLN A 1015 -11.67 -22.79 -25.02
CA GLN A 1015 -11.87 -23.76 -23.93
C GLN A 1015 -13.35 -23.85 -23.55
N TYR A 1016 -13.97 -22.69 -23.33
CA TYR A 1016 -15.41 -22.56 -23.09
C TYR A 1016 -16.06 -21.62 -24.12
N GLY A 1017 -17.21 -21.97 -24.69
CA GLY A 1017 -17.96 -21.03 -25.54
C GLY A 1017 -18.45 -19.82 -24.74
N LEU A 1018 -19.22 -20.09 -23.69
CA LEU A 1018 -19.62 -19.18 -22.62
C LEU A 1018 -19.21 -19.77 -21.28
N SER A 1019 -18.69 -18.92 -20.40
CA SER A 1019 -18.50 -19.24 -19.00
C SER A 1019 -19.15 -18.16 -18.14
N SER A 1020 -20.03 -18.53 -17.22
CA SER A 1020 -20.76 -17.58 -16.37
C SER A 1020 -20.60 -17.90 -14.89
N VAL A 1021 -20.54 -16.85 -14.06
CA VAL A 1021 -20.45 -16.96 -12.61
C VAL A 1021 -21.60 -16.24 -11.94
N HIS A 1022 -22.30 -16.94 -11.06
CA HIS A 1022 -23.42 -16.40 -10.29
C HIS A 1022 -23.19 -16.61 -8.81
N TYR A 1023 -23.11 -15.51 -8.06
CA TYR A 1023 -22.83 -15.52 -6.62
C TYR A 1023 -24.14 -15.47 -5.83
N SER A 1024 -24.26 -16.34 -4.83
CA SER A 1024 -25.43 -16.38 -3.95
C SER A 1024 -25.38 -15.28 -2.87
N ASP A 1025 -24.19 -14.90 -2.42
CA ASP A 1025 -23.96 -13.85 -1.40
C ASP A 1025 -23.43 -12.55 -2.02
N PHE A 1026 -23.77 -11.41 -1.41
CA PHE A 1026 -23.38 -10.05 -1.84
C PHE A 1026 -22.33 -9.40 -0.92
N ASN A 1027 -22.07 -9.97 0.24
CA ASN A 1027 -21.19 -9.37 1.24
C ASN A 1027 -19.77 -9.95 1.13
N PHE A 1028 -18.83 -9.12 0.71
CA PHE A 1028 -17.42 -9.47 0.73
C PHE A 1028 -16.70 -8.67 1.81
N ALA A 1029 -15.88 -9.34 2.62
CA ALA A 1029 -15.07 -8.69 3.65
C ALA A 1029 -14.05 -7.68 3.07
N ASP A 1030 -13.70 -7.81 1.79
CA ASP A 1030 -12.77 -6.91 1.10
C ASP A 1030 -13.45 -5.67 0.48
N GLY A 1031 -14.78 -5.53 0.57
CA GLY A 1031 -15.56 -4.45 -0.03
C GLY A 1031 -15.95 -4.64 -1.50
N THR A 1032 -15.70 -5.82 -2.08
CA THR A 1032 -16.09 -6.15 -3.46
C THR A 1032 -17.60 -5.98 -3.65
N ILE A 1033 -18.01 -5.40 -4.78
CA ILE A 1033 -19.41 -5.25 -5.17
C ILE A 1033 -19.79 -6.21 -6.30
N LEU A 1034 -21.09 -6.48 -6.45
CA LEU A 1034 -21.63 -7.30 -7.52
C LEU A 1034 -22.67 -6.53 -8.33
N ASN A 1035 -22.52 -6.55 -9.66
CA ASN A 1035 -23.54 -6.14 -10.63
C ASN A 1035 -24.61 -7.22 -10.83
N ARG A 1036 -25.13 -7.77 -9.72
CA ARG A 1036 -26.18 -8.79 -9.73
C ARG A 1036 -27.55 -8.13 -9.60
N TRP A 1037 -28.48 -8.48 -10.49
CA TRP A 1037 -29.82 -7.92 -10.60
C TRP A 1037 -30.91 -8.94 -10.21
N SER A 1038 -32.13 -8.46 -9.97
CA SER A 1038 -33.27 -9.32 -9.64
C SER A 1038 -33.66 -10.25 -10.79
N VAL A 1039 -33.49 -9.81 -12.03
CA VAL A 1039 -33.71 -10.59 -13.24
C VAL A 1039 -32.55 -10.32 -14.21
N GLU A 1040 -31.82 -11.37 -14.53
CA GLU A 1040 -30.74 -11.37 -15.51
C GLU A 1040 -31.10 -12.29 -16.65
N LYS A 1041 -30.79 -11.88 -17.89
CA LYS A 1041 -31.05 -12.70 -19.09
C LYS A 1041 -29.85 -12.68 -20.02
N LEU A 1042 -29.38 -13.87 -20.38
CA LEU A 1042 -28.37 -14.10 -21.40
C LEU A 1042 -29.05 -14.80 -22.58
N TRP A 1043 -29.06 -14.13 -23.74
CA TRP A 1043 -29.82 -14.56 -24.90
C TRP A 1043 -28.90 -14.80 -26.10
N PHE A 1044 -28.81 -16.05 -26.53
CA PHE A 1044 -28.07 -16.49 -27.71
C PHE A 1044 -29.07 -16.86 -28.78
N GLN A 1045 -28.99 -16.21 -29.94
CA GLN A 1045 -29.91 -16.42 -31.04
C GLN A 1045 -29.17 -16.57 -32.36
N LYS A 1046 -29.41 -17.67 -33.09
CA LYS A 1046 -28.70 -17.99 -34.35
C LYS A 1046 -27.18 -18.01 -34.18
N VAL A 1047 -26.69 -18.49 -33.04
CA VAL A 1047 -25.26 -18.57 -32.73
C VAL A 1047 -24.73 -19.95 -33.11
N ASN A 1048 -23.57 -20.01 -33.74
CA ASN A 1048 -22.89 -21.26 -34.05
C ASN A 1048 -21.73 -21.51 -33.08
N PHE A 1049 -21.84 -22.57 -32.28
CA PHE A 1049 -20.83 -23.05 -31.36
C PHE A 1049 -20.12 -24.26 -31.95
N THR A 1050 -18.82 -24.15 -32.24
CA THR A 1050 -18.07 -25.20 -32.95
C THR A 1050 -16.70 -25.47 -32.35
N ALA A 1051 -16.30 -26.73 -32.17
CA ALA A 1051 -14.93 -27.11 -31.77
C ALA A 1051 -14.42 -26.48 -30.45
N ASN A 1052 -15.30 -26.20 -29.49
CA ASN A 1052 -14.86 -25.79 -28.14
C ASN A 1052 -14.39 -27.02 -27.33
N THR A 1053 -13.32 -26.86 -26.53
CA THR A 1053 -12.53 -28.01 -26.01
C THR A 1053 -12.89 -28.51 -24.61
N GLU A 1054 -13.68 -27.77 -23.82
CA GLU A 1054 -14.19 -28.25 -22.51
C GLU A 1054 -15.72 -28.18 -22.43
N ALA A 1055 -16.34 -27.02 -22.72
CA ALA A 1055 -17.80 -26.91 -22.75
C ALA A 1055 -18.30 -25.76 -23.64
N VAL A 1056 -19.53 -25.86 -24.12
CA VAL A 1056 -20.19 -24.78 -24.87
C VAL A 1056 -20.70 -23.70 -23.91
N ILE A 1057 -21.37 -24.10 -22.83
CA ILE A 1057 -21.75 -23.20 -21.75
C ILE A 1057 -21.36 -23.84 -20.43
N TRP A 1058 -20.57 -23.14 -19.63
CA TRP A 1058 -20.25 -23.55 -18.27
C TRP A 1058 -20.73 -22.52 -17.25
N VAL A 1059 -21.67 -22.92 -16.40
CA VAL A 1059 -22.22 -22.11 -15.31
C VAL A 1059 -21.63 -22.57 -13.98
N HIS A 1060 -21.14 -21.63 -13.18
CA HIS A 1060 -20.56 -21.94 -11.87
C HIS A 1060 -20.97 -20.97 -10.74
N SER A 1061 -21.21 -21.52 -9.55
CA SER A 1061 -21.45 -20.76 -8.30
C SER A 1061 -20.41 -21.12 -7.22
N PRO A 1062 -19.42 -20.25 -6.96
CA PRO A 1062 -18.24 -20.60 -6.14
C PRO A 1062 -18.42 -20.47 -4.62
N ARG A 1063 -19.50 -19.82 -4.14
CA ARG A 1063 -19.75 -19.57 -2.70
C ARG A 1063 -21.03 -20.24 -2.22
N HIS A 1064 -20.97 -20.78 -1.00
CA HIS A 1064 -22.06 -21.53 -0.35
C HIS A 1064 -22.63 -20.83 0.89
N VAL A 1065 -21.86 -19.94 1.54
CA VAL A 1065 -22.32 -19.22 2.73
C VAL A 1065 -23.28 -18.11 2.30
N LEU A 1066 -24.47 -18.11 2.89
CA LEU A 1066 -25.55 -17.15 2.65
C LEU A 1066 -25.83 -16.35 3.92
N SER A 1067 -26.08 -15.05 3.77
CA SER A 1067 -26.55 -14.20 4.88
C SER A 1067 -28.08 -14.28 4.98
N ASP A 1068 -28.61 -14.21 6.20
CA ASP A 1068 -30.06 -14.19 6.42
C ASP A 1068 -30.72 -13.01 5.68
N GLY A 1069 -31.81 -13.28 4.95
CA GLY A 1069 -32.55 -12.27 4.18
C GLY A 1069 -31.94 -11.90 2.81
N THR A 1070 -31.00 -12.69 2.29
CA THR A 1070 -30.40 -12.44 0.97
C THR A 1070 -31.45 -12.53 -0.16
N PRO A 1071 -31.69 -11.49 -0.97
CA PRO A 1071 -32.77 -11.54 -1.96
C PRO A 1071 -32.47 -12.53 -3.09
N ILE A 1072 -33.54 -13.19 -3.60
CA ILE A 1072 -33.43 -14.18 -4.68
C ILE A 1072 -33.38 -13.47 -6.05
N ALA A 1073 -32.45 -13.89 -6.91
CA ALA A 1073 -32.33 -13.42 -8.28
C ALA A 1073 -32.73 -14.51 -9.27
N GLN A 1074 -33.36 -14.13 -10.38
CA GLN A 1074 -33.71 -15.03 -11.47
C GLN A 1074 -32.73 -14.88 -12.64
N ILE A 1075 -32.09 -15.97 -13.04
CA ILE A 1075 -31.08 -16.00 -14.11
C ILE A 1075 -31.64 -16.82 -15.28
N GLY A 1076 -31.90 -16.15 -16.40
CA GLY A 1076 -32.43 -16.74 -17.62
C GLY A 1076 -31.36 -17.00 -18.67
N TYR A 1077 -31.25 -18.23 -19.15
CA TYR A 1077 -30.50 -18.59 -20.36
C TYR A 1077 -31.49 -18.89 -21.49
N HIS A 1078 -31.44 -18.10 -22.55
CA HIS A 1078 -32.22 -18.31 -23.76
C HIS A 1078 -31.28 -18.72 -24.89
N ILE A 1079 -31.49 -19.89 -25.46
CA ILE A 1079 -30.70 -20.45 -26.56
C ILE A 1079 -31.68 -20.76 -27.67
N ASP A 1080 -31.68 -19.93 -28.72
CA ASP A 1080 -32.71 -19.93 -29.75
C ASP A 1080 -32.10 -20.12 -31.13
N ASN A 1081 -32.50 -21.18 -31.83
CA ASN A 1081 -32.04 -21.48 -33.19
C ASN A 1081 -30.50 -21.52 -33.30
N CYS A 1082 -29.82 -22.02 -32.27
CA CYS A 1082 -28.36 -22.14 -32.24
C CYS A 1082 -27.90 -23.50 -32.78
N SER A 1083 -26.70 -23.51 -33.35
CA SER A 1083 -26.01 -24.70 -33.85
C SER A 1083 -24.88 -25.05 -32.88
N ILE A 1084 -24.90 -26.25 -32.29
CA ILE A 1084 -23.91 -26.72 -31.32
C ILE A 1084 -23.31 -28.01 -31.88
N VAL A 1085 -22.16 -27.88 -32.55
CA VAL A 1085 -21.60 -28.95 -33.39
C VAL A 1085 -20.12 -29.18 -33.12
N ASN A 1086 -19.67 -30.45 -33.08
CA ASN A 1086 -18.25 -30.83 -32.92
C ASN A 1086 -17.56 -30.26 -31.66
N ASN A 1087 -18.26 -30.15 -30.53
CA ASN A 1087 -17.66 -29.72 -29.25
C ASN A 1087 -17.36 -30.95 -28.39
N THR A 1088 -16.31 -30.90 -27.57
CA THR A 1088 -15.96 -32.02 -26.66
C THR A 1088 -16.80 -32.03 -25.38
N GLY A 1089 -17.49 -30.93 -25.07
CA GLY A 1089 -18.47 -30.82 -23.99
C GLY A 1089 -19.49 -29.75 -24.32
N SER A 1090 -20.55 -29.66 -23.51
CA SER A 1090 -21.81 -29.05 -23.93
C SER A 1090 -22.33 -27.99 -22.93
N LEU A 1091 -23.58 -28.07 -22.48
CA LEU A 1091 -24.16 -27.23 -21.44
C LEU A 1091 -23.92 -27.88 -20.07
N ILE A 1092 -23.09 -27.27 -19.23
CA ILE A 1092 -22.68 -27.77 -17.93
C ILE A 1092 -23.00 -26.73 -16.86
N GLU A 1093 -23.78 -27.11 -15.85
CA GLU A 1093 -24.05 -26.30 -14.67
C GLU A 1093 -23.51 -26.98 -13.41
N THR A 1094 -22.64 -26.28 -12.68
CA THR A 1094 -21.94 -26.80 -11.49
C THR A 1094 -22.05 -25.82 -10.32
N HIS A 1095 -22.69 -26.25 -9.24
CA HIS A 1095 -22.75 -25.47 -8.01
C HIS A 1095 -21.86 -26.08 -6.95
N ARG A 1096 -21.16 -25.23 -6.20
CA ARG A 1096 -20.41 -25.69 -5.03
C ARG A 1096 -21.33 -26.17 -3.91
N ASP A 1097 -22.52 -25.60 -3.81
CA ASP A 1097 -23.57 -26.00 -2.88
C ASP A 1097 -24.90 -26.10 -3.63
N ILE A 1098 -25.53 -27.26 -3.51
CA ILE A 1098 -26.79 -27.60 -4.19
C ILE A 1098 -27.98 -27.38 -3.25
N TYR A 1099 -27.79 -27.22 -1.94
CA TYR A 1099 -28.88 -27.17 -0.97
C TYR A 1099 -29.28 -25.75 -0.55
N SER A 1100 -28.46 -24.75 -0.90
CA SER A 1100 -28.67 -23.36 -0.47
C SER A 1100 -28.23 -22.37 -1.54
N SER A 1101 -29.18 -21.93 -2.38
CA SER A 1101 -28.95 -20.96 -3.45
C SER A 1101 -29.88 -19.74 -3.32
N ALA A 1102 -29.34 -18.54 -3.56
CA ALA A 1102 -30.13 -17.32 -3.77
C ALA A 1102 -30.39 -17.04 -5.26
N ASN A 1103 -30.08 -18.00 -6.13
CA ASN A 1103 -30.16 -17.88 -7.57
C ASN A 1103 -31.09 -18.94 -8.13
N VAL A 1104 -32.13 -18.50 -8.84
CA VAL A 1104 -33.09 -19.35 -9.53
C VAL A 1104 -32.81 -19.34 -11.02
N PHE A 1105 -32.54 -20.52 -11.59
CA PHE A 1105 -32.13 -20.67 -12.97
C PHE A 1105 -33.32 -21.04 -13.87
N ARG A 1106 -33.42 -20.35 -15.01
CA ARG A 1106 -34.41 -20.60 -16.06
C ARG A 1106 -33.71 -20.87 -17.39
N TRP A 1107 -33.80 -22.09 -17.87
CA TRP A 1107 -33.25 -22.51 -19.16
C TRP A 1107 -34.36 -22.62 -20.20
N ASN A 1108 -34.21 -21.89 -21.31
CA ASN A 1108 -35.12 -21.91 -22.45
C ASN A 1108 -34.33 -22.26 -23.71
N LEU A 1109 -34.56 -23.45 -24.24
CA LEU A 1109 -33.91 -23.96 -25.45
C LEU A 1109 -34.98 -24.14 -26.55
N TRP A 1110 -34.91 -23.33 -27.61
CA TRP A 1110 -35.88 -23.36 -28.70
C TRP A 1110 -35.22 -23.60 -30.06
N SER A 1111 -35.62 -24.68 -30.75
CA SER A 1111 -35.19 -24.98 -32.14
C SER A 1111 -33.66 -25.09 -32.33
N ASN A 1112 -32.93 -25.66 -31.37
CA ASN A 1112 -31.47 -25.80 -31.45
C ASN A 1112 -31.03 -27.11 -32.10
N THR A 1113 -29.89 -27.09 -32.79
CA THR A 1113 -29.26 -28.28 -33.38
C THR A 1113 -28.07 -28.72 -32.55
N PHE A 1114 -28.05 -29.98 -32.11
CA PHE A 1114 -26.90 -30.61 -31.45
C PHE A 1114 -26.40 -31.75 -32.34
N ASN A 1115 -25.15 -31.69 -32.80
CA ASN A 1115 -24.59 -32.72 -33.69
C ASN A 1115 -23.12 -33.02 -33.39
N SER A 1116 -22.74 -34.31 -33.39
CA SER A 1116 -21.33 -34.74 -33.32
C SER A 1116 -20.53 -34.13 -32.16
N ASN A 1117 -21.18 -33.90 -31.01
CA ASN A 1117 -20.51 -33.46 -29.79
C ASN A 1117 -20.05 -34.70 -28.98
N GLU A 1118 -18.85 -34.64 -28.39
CA GLU A 1118 -18.33 -35.67 -27.50
C GLU A 1118 -18.83 -35.42 -26.06
N ASN A 1119 -18.78 -36.45 -25.19
CA ASN A 1119 -19.28 -36.43 -23.81
C ASN A 1119 -20.81 -36.13 -23.65
N THR A 1120 -21.25 -35.82 -22.43
CA THR A 1120 -22.66 -35.51 -22.10
C THR A 1120 -23.10 -34.22 -22.80
N VAL A 1121 -24.29 -34.22 -23.44
CA VAL A 1121 -24.81 -33.09 -24.25
C VAL A 1121 -25.56 -32.02 -23.44
N ILE A 1122 -26.15 -32.37 -22.30
CA ILE A 1122 -26.72 -31.41 -21.34
C ILE A 1122 -26.56 -32.01 -19.93
N SER A 1123 -25.92 -31.26 -19.03
CA SER A 1123 -25.78 -31.61 -17.60
C SER A 1123 -26.12 -30.38 -16.77
N VAL A 1124 -27.35 -30.34 -16.27
CA VAL A 1124 -27.91 -29.21 -15.53
C VAL A 1124 -28.33 -29.68 -14.13
N HIS A 1125 -27.75 -29.07 -13.11
CA HIS A 1125 -28.07 -29.34 -11.71
C HIS A 1125 -28.68 -28.09 -11.09
N LEU A 1126 -29.99 -28.10 -10.86
CA LEU A 1126 -30.71 -26.96 -10.27
C LEU A 1126 -30.59 -27.03 -8.75
N PRO A 1127 -30.01 -26.02 -8.07
CA PRO A 1127 -29.85 -26.02 -6.62
C PRO A 1127 -31.16 -25.63 -5.93
N ASP A 1128 -31.39 -26.14 -4.72
CA ASP A 1128 -32.51 -25.74 -3.87
C ASP A 1128 -32.38 -24.27 -3.46
N THR A 1129 -33.51 -23.56 -3.45
CA THR A 1129 -33.56 -22.18 -2.97
C THR A 1129 -33.42 -22.16 -1.45
N TYR A 1130 -32.60 -21.25 -0.92
CA TYR A 1130 -32.42 -21.14 0.53
C TYR A 1130 -33.74 -20.76 1.25
N ASP A 1131 -34.61 -20.01 0.57
CA ASP A 1131 -35.99 -19.76 0.99
C ASP A 1131 -36.92 -20.73 0.25
N LEU A 1132 -37.35 -21.76 0.97
CA LEU A 1132 -38.25 -22.80 0.48
C LEU A 1132 -39.69 -22.30 0.28
N LEU A 1133 -40.05 -21.12 0.82
CA LEU A 1133 -41.37 -20.51 0.65
C LEU A 1133 -41.44 -19.56 -0.55
N SER A 1134 -40.31 -19.34 -1.24
CA SER A 1134 -40.25 -18.45 -2.39
C SER A 1134 -41.20 -18.92 -3.51
N PRO A 1135 -42.00 -18.01 -4.12
CA PRO A 1135 -42.84 -18.36 -5.25
C PRO A 1135 -42.04 -18.52 -6.56
N ILE A 1136 -40.75 -18.18 -6.58
CA ILE A 1136 -39.92 -18.21 -7.78
C ILE A 1136 -39.28 -19.60 -7.91
N THR A 1137 -39.66 -20.34 -8.94
CA THR A 1137 -39.15 -21.69 -9.20
C THR A 1137 -38.20 -21.74 -10.39
N HIS A 1138 -37.31 -22.74 -10.36
CA HIS A 1138 -36.47 -23.07 -11.50
C HIS A 1138 -37.33 -23.57 -12.67
N SER A 1139 -36.90 -23.32 -13.89
CA SER A 1139 -37.57 -23.85 -15.08
C SER A 1139 -36.56 -24.36 -16.10
N PHE A 1140 -36.87 -25.47 -16.73
CA PHE A 1140 -36.06 -26.02 -17.82
C PHE A 1140 -37.00 -26.41 -18.97
N LEU A 1141 -37.00 -25.60 -20.03
CA LEU A 1141 -37.89 -25.75 -21.18
C LEU A 1141 -37.08 -26.07 -22.44
N ILE A 1142 -37.43 -27.18 -23.10
CA ILE A 1142 -36.90 -27.55 -24.42
C ILE A 1142 -38.10 -27.68 -25.37
N SER A 1143 -38.08 -26.96 -26.49
CA SER A 1143 -39.05 -27.17 -27.58
C SER A 1143 -38.35 -27.59 -28.87
N TYR A 1144 -38.96 -28.58 -29.53
CA TYR A 1144 -38.52 -29.13 -30.82
C TYR A 1144 -39.50 -28.69 -31.91
N PHE A 1145 -38.97 -28.28 -33.06
CA PHE A 1145 -39.71 -28.20 -34.33
C PHE A 1145 -38.89 -28.89 -35.41
#